data_AF-A0A9D0YKP0-F1
#
_entry.id   AF-A0A9D0YKP0-F1
#
_cell.length_a   1.000
_cell.length_b   1.000
_cell.length_c   1.000
_cell.angle_alpha   90.00
_cell.angle_beta   90.00
_cell.angle_gamma   90.00
#
_symmetry.space_group_name_H-M   'P 1'
#
loop_
_entity.id
_entity.type
_entity.pdbx_description
1 polymer ?
#
loop_
_entity_poly.entity_id
_entity_poly.type
_entity_poly.pdbx_seq_one_letter_code
_entity_poly.pdbx_strand_id
1 'polypeptide(L)'
;MRLKMYLLLLSVIVFFTPSSVLAETSKNLAVFYELEGDVTEKYNNMVETSFETIGFNLTDPHKRVNDQYKAKYGSTVLDVLSFMSIVNDEKLMPLLNIDPRIAGFAPFNMLIHKSLDEKTTHIGHLLPEVMLDIIGIEDKKLRKDFIASFEPLDAMIEKEMGGKKSYMPYTKLTSDSMLNFEFEFERPEDIDDFIEEFQNTFEMSFINKDYLIAGFHNFMETTDDAEEVLEGYDLFWTYSLCHLEYSYNMFDNKGGYPEAGLFAPCSMYVYVRKDSNKMVIGMPRLVNWSDTLGITDEKRLGLVHKLDKEIPEILTALGMKAVTNVNPLVETPQPYVAKVEAAKEVKVTTAPVESKKEEEIIVPDSRNIMVSIPTPSKVPTVIKVETVNNNSYDINNRSIKFSKRVPPNYTGPKFGKKFEAPKVDNTAKVGEVNAGRIATYLRGELMTQEEVEKTLKSAGFSIITSTVLDKKGKLVSVVFTNKALTTMASKANRGFASTLRVLINKKEKEISIVNPLYMLKAFLQTDFDEAGAKELLTTLTSSFKGLKDSEDMLKYQLLPTYQFMSGLPHYEDMEMIGQGSDLIEKLQNNKRVLFTHKLDNGSTLIGVKLAKRTNKFTKRIGTNNSAMLPYPVLIENGKAWMLEPKYYISIMYPKLTMTQFMTIATTPGAMIKDCTKVFR
;
A
#
# COMPACT_ATOMS: atom_id res chain seq x y z
N MET A 1 28.77 42.66 -89.54
CA MET A 1 28.76 41.25 -89.99
C MET A 1 28.36 40.37 -88.80
N ARG A 2 27.19 39.71 -88.88
CA ARG A 2 26.70 38.51 -88.15
C ARG A 2 27.01 38.39 -86.64
N LEU A 3 26.03 38.60 -85.76
CA LEU A 3 25.09 37.59 -85.23
C LEU A 3 25.75 36.43 -84.45
N LYS A 4 25.61 36.41 -83.12
CA LYS A 4 25.05 35.26 -82.38
C LYS A 4 24.77 35.56 -80.90
N MET A 5 23.49 35.41 -80.61
CA MET A 5 22.81 35.19 -79.34
C MET A 5 23.37 33.97 -78.60
N TYR A 6 23.64 34.10 -77.29
CA TYR A 6 23.53 32.98 -76.36
C TYR A 6 22.92 33.46 -75.03
N LEU A 7 21.76 32.87 -74.79
CA LEU A 7 20.98 32.77 -73.57
C LEU A 7 21.86 32.18 -72.45
N LEU A 8 21.91 32.82 -71.28
CA LEU A 8 22.35 32.14 -70.05
C LEU A 8 21.33 32.38 -68.95
N LEU A 9 20.72 31.27 -68.54
CA LEU A 9 19.69 31.17 -67.53
C LEU A 9 20.16 31.65 -66.15
N LEU A 10 19.18 32.19 -65.41
CA LEU A 10 19.13 32.31 -63.96
C LEU A 10 19.83 31.15 -63.23
N SER A 11 20.75 31.50 -62.33
CA SER A 11 21.07 30.72 -61.14
C SER A 11 21.12 31.66 -59.93
N VAL A 12 19.93 32.07 -59.46
CA VAL A 12 19.77 32.61 -58.10
C VAL A 12 19.95 31.42 -57.15
N ILE A 13 21.17 31.24 -56.66
CA ILE A 13 21.44 30.38 -55.51
C ILE A 13 20.85 31.10 -54.30
N VAL A 14 19.61 30.75 -53.96
CA VAL A 14 19.07 31.00 -52.62
C VAL A 14 19.90 30.14 -51.67
N PHE A 15 20.79 30.77 -50.91
CA PHE A 15 21.37 30.15 -49.73
C PHE A 15 20.22 29.87 -48.76
N PHE A 16 19.65 28.67 -48.83
CA PHE A 16 18.94 28.06 -47.72
C PHE A 16 19.99 27.83 -46.62
N THR A 17 20.15 28.81 -45.73
CA THR A 17 20.74 28.53 -44.42
C THR A 17 19.82 27.51 -43.77
N PRO A 18 20.28 26.29 -43.43
CA PRO A 18 19.48 25.44 -42.58
C PRO A 18 19.31 26.20 -41.28
N SER A 19 18.07 26.58 -40.97
CA SER A 19 17.69 26.95 -39.60
C SER A 19 18.24 25.84 -38.72
N SER A 20 19.24 26.19 -37.93
CA SER A 20 19.78 25.33 -36.90
C SER A 20 18.59 25.00 -36.02
N VAL A 21 18.04 23.80 -36.17
CA VAL A 21 17.24 23.17 -35.13
C VAL A 21 18.18 23.19 -33.94
N LEU A 22 17.92 24.09 -32.99
CA LEU A 22 18.59 24.08 -31.70
C LEU A 22 18.31 22.68 -31.14
N ALA A 23 19.31 21.81 -31.17
CA ALA A 23 19.26 20.59 -30.40
C ALA A 23 19.09 21.05 -28.95
N GLU A 24 17.94 20.77 -28.35
CA GLU A 24 17.73 20.99 -26.92
C GLU A 24 18.89 20.33 -26.18
N THR A 25 19.64 21.12 -25.42
CA THR A 25 20.70 20.58 -24.55
C THR A 25 20.04 19.62 -23.57
N SER A 26 20.38 18.34 -23.69
CA SER A 26 19.86 17.30 -22.80
C SER A 26 20.18 17.65 -21.35
N LYS A 27 19.13 17.73 -20.53
CA LYS A 27 19.20 17.89 -19.07
C LYS A 27 19.32 16.51 -18.41
N ASN A 28 19.79 16.46 -17.17
CA ASN A 28 19.87 15.19 -16.43
C ASN A 28 18.53 14.90 -15.71
N LEU A 29 18.08 13.65 -15.82
CA LEU A 29 16.90 13.09 -15.17
C LEU A 29 17.21 12.63 -13.74
N ALA A 30 18.32 11.89 -13.60
CA ALA A 30 18.64 11.21 -12.36
C ALA A 30 20.13 11.16 -12.12
N VAL A 31 20.47 10.97 -10.84
CA VAL A 31 21.82 10.63 -10.39
C VAL A 31 21.83 9.16 -9.99
N PHE A 32 22.86 8.44 -10.44
CA PHE A 32 23.11 7.05 -10.08
C PHE A 32 24.49 6.89 -9.47
N TYR A 33 24.60 5.90 -8.60
CA TYR A 33 25.83 5.39 -8.03
C TYR A 33 25.93 3.91 -8.41
N GLU A 34 26.92 3.59 -9.24
CA GLU A 34 27.19 2.25 -9.74
C GLU A 34 28.21 1.54 -8.82
N LEU A 35 27.82 0.42 -8.24
CA LEU A 35 28.68 -0.39 -7.35
C LEU A 35 28.79 -1.84 -7.85
N GLU A 36 29.96 -2.45 -7.74
CA GLU A 36 30.12 -3.87 -8.07
C GLU A 36 29.57 -4.79 -6.97
N GLY A 37 28.92 -5.86 -7.37
CA GLY A 37 28.42 -6.91 -6.47
C GLY A 37 27.05 -6.61 -5.87
N ASP A 38 26.63 -7.43 -4.91
CA ASP A 38 25.41 -7.23 -4.13
C ASP A 38 25.72 -6.30 -2.95
N VAL A 39 25.11 -5.11 -2.96
CA VAL A 39 25.24 -4.10 -1.90
C VAL A 39 23.92 -3.90 -1.15
N THR A 40 22.95 -4.78 -1.32
CA THR A 40 21.57 -4.62 -0.85
C THR A 40 21.47 -4.40 0.66
N GLU A 41 22.20 -5.19 1.46
CA GLU A 41 22.19 -5.06 2.92
C GLU A 41 22.74 -3.69 3.36
N LYS A 42 23.86 -3.28 2.78
CA LYS A 42 24.49 -1.98 3.06
C LYS A 42 23.58 -0.81 2.66
N TYR A 43 22.97 -0.91 1.48
CA TYR A 43 21.99 0.06 0.99
C TYR A 43 20.78 0.17 1.92
N ASN A 44 20.18 -0.97 2.30
CA ASN A 44 19.04 -0.98 3.21
C ASN A 44 19.40 -0.32 4.55
N ASN A 45 20.54 -0.66 5.13
CA ASN A 45 21.00 -0.06 6.38
C ASN A 45 21.16 1.46 6.27
N MET A 46 21.78 1.97 5.19
CA MET A 46 21.93 3.41 4.96
C MET A 46 20.55 4.11 4.91
N VAL A 47 19.62 3.58 4.11
CA VAL A 47 18.30 4.21 3.94
C VAL A 47 17.44 4.12 5.20
N GLU A 48 17.53 3.01 5.95
CA GLU A 48 16.71 2.78 7.15
C GLU A 48 17.23 3.48 8.40
N THR A 49 18.52 3.83 8.44
CA THR A 49 19.13 4.37 9.66
C THR A 49 19.82 5.71 9.43
N SER A 50 20.64 5.82 8.40
CA SER A 50 21.55 6.95 8.24
C SER A 50 20.81 8.16 7.68
N PHE A 51 19.84 7.96 6.80
CA PHE A 51 19.03 9.04 6.22
C PHE A 51 18.18 9.79 7.26
N GLU A 52 17.70 9.11 8.31
CA GLU A 52 16.98 9.77 9.40
C GLU A 52 17.87 10.83 10.09
N THR A 53 19.18 10.59 10.19
CA THR A 53 20.14 11.52 10.83
C THR A 53 20.32 12.84 10.07
N ILE A 54 19.92 12.87 8.79
CA ILE A 54 19.92 14.07 7.94
C ILE A 54 18.49 14.55 7.62
N GLY A 55 17.49 14.05 8.36
CA GLY A 55 16.10 14.48 8.29
C GLY A 55 15.27 13.82 7.19
N PHE A 56 15.79 12.81 6.49
CA PHE A 56 15.01 12.05 5.51
C PHE A 56 14.35 10.85 6.17
N ASN A 57 13.02 10.88 6.23
CA ASN A 57 12.19 9.82 6.81
C ASN A 57 11.84 8.77 5.75
N LEU A 58 12.01 7.51 6.11
CA LEU A 58 11.52 6.38 5.31
C LEU A 58 10.02 6.16 5.60
N THR A 59 9.19 6.16 4.57
CA THR A 59 7.73 6.20 4.73
C THR A 59 7.06 4.86 4.47
N ASP A 60 7.37 4.21 3.35
CA ASP A 60 6.75 2.96 2.92
C ASP A 60 7.75 2.12 2.09
N PRO A 61 8.72 1.44 2.74
CA PRO A 61 9.74 0.66 2.04
C PRO A 61 9.15 -0.62 1.43
N HIS A 62 9.46 -0.86 0.15
CA HIS A 62 9.13 -2.07 -0.58
C HIS A 62 10.41 -2.74 -1.08
N LYS A 63 10.96 -3.63 -0.25
CA LYS A 63 12.18 -4.39 -0.58
C LYS A 63 11.87 -5.55 -1.52
N ARG A 64 12.79 -5.80 -2.46
CA ARG A 64 12.78 -6.97 -3.37
C ARG A 64 11.42 -7.21 -4.05
N VAL A 65 10.84 -6.15 -4.61
CA VAL A 65 9.55 -6.18 -5.32
C VAL A 65 9.57 -7.18 -6.49
N ASN A 66 10.74 -7.38 -7.10
CA ASN A 66 10.98 -8.41 -8.12
C ASN A 66 10.65 -9.84 -7.65
N ASP A 67 10.80 -10.16 -6.37
CA ASP A 67 10.40 -11.48 -5.85
C ASP A 67 8.89 -11.65 -5.86
N GLN A 68 8.13 -10.58 -5.55
CA GLN A 68 6.68 -10.58 -5.63
C GLN A 68 6.20 -10.72 -7.08
N TYR A 69 6.87 -10.04 -8.02
CA TYR A 69 6.60 -10.21 -9.44
C TYR A 69 6.86 -11.63 -9.91
N LYS A 70 7.99 -12.23 -9.53
CA LYS A 70 8.30 -13.63 -9.85
C LYS A 70 7.24 -14.58 -9.29
N ALA A 71 6.81 -14.38 -8.06
CA ALA A 71 5.77 -15.20 -7.45
C ALA A 71 4.42 -15.09 -8.17
N LYS A 72 4.03 -13.89 -8.61
CA LYS A 72 2.74 -13.62 -9.26
C LYS A 72 2.72 -13.95 -10.76
N TYR A 73 3.77 -13.58 -11.48
CA TYR A 73 3.85 -13.64 -12.95
C TYR A 73 4.78 -14.74 -13.47
N GLY A 74 5.51 -15.42 -12.59
CA GLY A 74 6.29 -16.63 -12.90
C GLY A 74 7.74 -16.39 -13.31
N SER A 75 8.17 -15.14 -13.49
CA SER A 75 9.55 -14.80 -13.87
C SER A 75 9.96 -13.42 -13.35
N THR A 76 11.27 -13.21 -13.26
CA THR A 76 11.93 -11.92 -13.07
C THR A 76 13.22 -11.92 -13.87
N VAL A 77 13.63 -10.74 -14.37
CA VAL A 77 14.96 -10.53 -14.96
C VAL A 77 15.92 -9.82 -14.00
N LEU A 78 15.45 -9.53 -12.78
CA LEU A 78 16.17 -8.75 -11.78
C LEU A 78 16.59 -9.62 -10.60
N ASP A 79 17.81 -9.40 -10.14
CA ASP A 79 18.36 -9.93 -8.90
C ASP A 79 17.81 -9.16 -7.69
N VAL A 80 17.79 -7.83 -7.77
CA VAL A 80 17.13 -6.96 -6.80
C VAL A 80 16.39 -5.83 -7.51
N LEU A 81 15.22 -5.49 -6.99
CA LEU A 81 14.49 -4.26 -7.25
C LEU A 81 13.80 -3.83 -5.95
N SER A 82 14.16 -2.68 -5.39
CA SER A 82 13.47 -2.15 -4.20
C SER A 82 13.10 -0.69 -4.38
N PHE A 83 11.95 -0.31 -3.82
CA PHE A 83 11.48 1.07 -3.76
C PHE A 83 11.51 1.53 -2.31
N MET A 84 12.43 2.44 -1.99
CA MET A 84 12.60 2.97 -0.66
C MET A 84 12.15 4.43 -0.64
N SER A 85 10.85 4.64 -0.43
CA SER A 85 10.20 5.96 -0.49
C SER A 85 10.64 6.85 0.68
N ILE A 86 11.30 7.97 0.40
CA ILE A 86 11.81 8.91 1.41
C ILE A 86 11.29 10.32 1.22
N VAL A 87 11.29 11.11 2.30
CA VAL A 87 10.92 12.52 2.30
C VAL A 87 11.61 13.25 3.44
N ASN A 88 12.03 14.49 3.21
CA ASN A 88 12.51 15.37 4.28
C ASN A 88 11.38 16.32 4.70
N ASP A 89 10.60 15.91 5.69
CA ASP A 89 9.40 16.62 6.12
C ASP A 89 9.70 18.05 6.58
N GLU A 90 10.74 18.23 7.40
CA GLU A 90 11.13 19.53 7.94
C GLU A 90 11.50 20.54 6.83
N LYS A 91 12.18 20.08 5.78
CA LYS A 91 12.56 20.95 4.66
C LYS A 91 11.41 21.16 3.67
N LEU A 92 10.55 20.17 3.49
CA LEU A 92 9.49 20.22 2.50
C LEU A 92 8.26 21.00 2.97
N MET A 93 7.79 20.82 4.22
CA MET A 93 6.53 21.41 4.68
C MET A 93 6.44 22.93 4.50
N PRO A 94 7.50 23.73 4.82
CA PRO A 94 7.46 25.17 4.56
C PRO A 94 7.28 25.51 3.07
N LEU A 95 7.72 24.65 2.16
CA LEU A 95 7.60 24.84 0.71
C LEU A 95 6.18 24.53 0.20
N LEU A 96 5.42 23.69 0.91
CA LEU A 96 4.01 23.43 0.62
C LEU A 96 3.14 24.69 0.76
N ASN A 97 3.57 25.67 1.57
CA ASN A 97 2.93 26.99 1.69
C ASN A 97 3.25 27.94 0.53
N ILE A 98 4.22 27.60 -0.32
CA ILE A 98 4.56 28.37 -1.53
C ILE A 98 3.87 27.75 -2.75
N ASP A 99 4.04 26.45 -2.95
CA ASP A 99 3.35 25.70 -4.00
C ASP A 99 3.12 24.24 -3.55
N PRO A 100 1.87 23.86 -3.21
CA PRO A 100 1.57 22.53 -2.68
C PRO A 100 1.77 21.42 -3.72
N ARG A 101 1.87 21.75 -5.02
CA ARG A 101 2.05 20.78 -6.10
C ARG A 101 3.39 20.03 -6.00
N ILE A 102 4.37 20.56 -5.25
CA ILE A 102 5.65 19.88 -4.99
C ILE A 102 5.46 18.53 -4.28
N ALA A 103 4.33 18.33 -3.58
CA ALA A 103 3.97 17.04 -3.00
C ALA A 103 3.76 15.92 -4.03
N GLY A 104 3.66 16.24 -5.33
CA GLY A 104 3.62 15.25 -6.41
C GLY A 104 4.89 14.38 -6.55
N PHE A 105 5.97 14.74 -5.86
CA PHE A 105 7.18 13.91 -5.69
C PHE A 105 7.57 13.75 -4.22
N ALA A 106 6.61 13.84 -3.29
CA ALA A 106 6.87 13.65 -1.87
C ALA A 106 5.87 12.67 -1.25
N PRO A 107 6.32 11.47 -0.86
CA PRO A 107 7.69 10.94 -0.95
C PRO A 107 8.20 10.71 -2.40
N PHE A 108 9.54 10.65 -2.57
CA PHE A 108 10.21 10.21 -3.81
C PHE A 108 11.00 8.92 -3.57
N ASN A 109 11.41 8.23 -4.64
CA ASN A 109 12.19 6.99 -4.48
C ASN A 109 13.67 7.23 -4.22
N MET A 110 14.19 6.40 -3.32
CA MET A 110 15.52 5.85 -3.47
C MET A 110 15.40 4.46 -4.11
N LEU A 111 15.88 4.36 -5.35
CA LEU A 111 15.83 3.14 -6.14
C LEU A 111 17.11 2.33 -5.92
N ILE A 112 16.98 1.02 -5.77
CA ILE A 112 18.05 0.04 -5.98
C ILE A 112 17.58 -0.97 -7.02
N HIS A 113 18.41 -1.23 -8.03
CA HIS A 113 18.18 -2.34 -8.94
C HIS A 113 19.47 -3.02 -9.39
N LYS A 114 19.35 -4.30 -9.71
CA LYS A 114 20.38 -5.10 -10.37
C LYS A 114 19.72 -6.21 -11.18
N SER A 115 20.13 -6.37 -12.42
CA SER A 115 19.73 -7.41 -13.36
C SER A 115 20.46 -8.72 -13.05
N LEU A 116 19.86 -9.85 -13.41
CA LEU A 116 20.44 -11.18 -13.13
C LEU A 116 21.77 -11.42 -13.86
N ASP A 117 21.97 -10.79 -15.01
CA ASP A 117 23.13 -10.95 -15.89
C ASP A 117 24.18 -9.83 -15.74
N GLU A 118 23.95 -8.86 -14.85
CA GLU A 118 24.90 -7.79 -14.57
C GLU A 118 25.62 -7.97 -13.22
N LYS A 119 26.84 -7.44 -13.15
CA LYS A 119 27.62 -7.43 -11.90
C LYS A 119 27.42 -6.15 -11.09
N THR A 120 26.87 -5.11 -11.72
CA THR A 120 26.76 -3.78 -11.15
C THR A 120 25.38 -3.61 -10.51
N THR A 121 25.34 -3.20 -9.26
CA THR A 121 24.14 -2.68 -8.62
C THR A 121 24.06 -1.17 -8.86
N HIS A 122 22.88 -0.71 -9.23
CA HIS A 122 22.59 0.70 -9.44
C HIS A 122 21.72 1.19 -8.30
N ILE A 123 22.14 2.27 -7.65
CA ILE A 123 21.32 3.00 -6.67
C ILE A 123 21.18 4.45 -7.11
N GLY A 124 20.01 5.05 -6.95
CA GLY A 124 19.81 6.42 -7.44
C GLY A 124 18.44 7.01 -7.13
N HIS A 125 18.30 8.29 -7.46
CA HIS A 125 17.06 9.04 -7.36
C HIS A 125 16.95 10.09 -8.47
N LEU A 126 15.72 10.57 -8.70
CA LEU A 126 15.49 11.70 -9.61
C LEU A 126 16.18 12.95 -9.08
N LEU A 127 16.66 13.79 -9.99
CA LEU A 127 17.17 15.11 -9.64
C LEU A 127 16.01 16.06 -9.27
N PRO A 128 16.17 16.92 -8.26
CA PRO A 128 15.10 17.83 -7.83
C PRO A 128 14.70 18.82 -8.94
N GLU A 129 15.61 19.20 -9.84
CA GLU A 129 15.31 20.09 -10.96
C GLU A 129 14.28 19.50 -11.91
N VAL A 130 14.40 18.22 -12.26
CA VAL A 130 13.45 17.58 -13.19
C VAL A 130 12.10 17.32 -12.52
N MET A 131 12.06 17.06 -11.21
CA MET A 131 10.81 17.01 -10.45
C MET A 131 10.04 18.33 -10.58
N LEU A 132 10.74 19.45 -10.35
CA LEU A 132 10.19 20.80 -10.47
C LEU A 132 9.78 21.15 -11.90
N ASP A 133 10.57 20.73 -12.90
CA ASP A 133 10.28 20.94 -14.32
C ASP A 133 9.04 20.13 -14.77
N ILE A 134 8.88 18.89 -14.29
CA ILE A 134 7.69 18.07 -14.55
C ILE A 134 6.44 18.72 -13.94
N ILE A 135 6.52 19.21 -12.70
CA ILE A 135 5.37 19.86 -12.05
C ILE A 135 5.08 21.22 -12.70
N GLY A 136 6.08 21.90 -13.26
CA GLY A 136 5.97 23.24 -13.81
C GLY A 136 6.04 24.33 -12.73
N ILE A 137 6.91 24.15 -11.73
CA ILE A 137 7.15 25.16 -10.68
C ILE A 137 8.29 26.07 -11.09
N GLU A 138 8.00 27.36 -11.22
CA GLU A 138 8.97 28.40 -11.61
C GLU A 138 9.39 29.31 -10.43
N ASP A 139 8.75 29.18 -9.26
CA ASP A 139 9.05 30.02 -8.10
C ASP A 139 10.53 29.87 -7.67
N LYS A 140 11.28 30.98 -7.74
CA LYS A 140 12.74 30.95 -7.55
C LYS A 140 13.15 30.54 -6.14
N LYS A 141 12.38 30.92 -5.12
CA LYS A 141 12.70 30.61 -3.73
C LYS A 141 12.45 29.12 -3.49
N LEU A 142 11.28 28.62 -3.86
CA LEU A 142 10.93 27.21 -3.74
C LEU A 142 11.94 26.34 -4.48
N ARG A 143 12.23 26.65 -5.75
CA ARG A 143 13.18 25.86 -6.54
C ARG A 143 14.55 25.79 -5.85
N LYS A 144 15.07 26.94 -5.40
CA LYS A 144 16.35 27.00 -4.70
C LYS A 144 16.36 26.13 -3.44
N ASP A 145 15.35 26.30 -2.59
CA ASP A 145 15.30 25.63 -1.28
C ASP A 145 15.04 24.12 -1.43
N PHE A 146 14.21 23.71 -2.40
CA PHE A 146 13.94 22.30 -2.70
C PHE A 146 15.16 21.60 -3.30
N ILE A 147 15.89 22.24 -4.22
CA ILE A 147 17.11 21.66 -4.77
C ILE A 147 18.17 21.49 -3.66
N ALA A 148 18.34 22.52 -2.82
CA ALA A 148 19.30 22.48 -1.73
C ALA A 148 18.99 21.40 -0.68
N SER A 149 17.72 20.96 -0.53
CA SER A 149 17.39 19.91 0.44
C SER A 149 17.96 18.54 0.07
N PHE A 150 18.39 18.32 -1.18
CA PHE A 150 18.99 17.06 -1.64
C PHE A 150 20.52 17.00 -1.43
N GLU A 151 21.20 18.14 -1.20
CA GLU A 151 22.66 18.14 -1.02
C GLU A 151 23.16 17.22 0.11
N PRO A 152 22.52 17.18 1.30
CA PRO A 152 22.94 16.26 2.37
C PRO A 152 22.72 14.78 2.01
N LEU A 153 21.72 14.49 1.18
CA LEU A 153 21.39 13.14 0.71
C LEU A 153 22.50 12.61 -0.21
N ASP A 154 22.83 13.37 -1.26
CA ASP A 154 23.92 13.05 -2.19
C ASP A 154 25.24 12.84 -1.45
N ALA A 155 25.57 13.74 -0.52
CA ALA A 155 26.81 13.66 0.27
C ALA A 155 26.85 12.41 1.16
N MET A 156 25.70 12.00 1.72
CA MET A 156 25.61 10.79 2.53
C MET A 156 25.78 9.53 1.69
N ILE A 157 25.16 9.47 0.51
CA ILE A 157 25.31 8.34 -0.42
C ILE A 157 26.78 8.20 -0.86
N GLU A 158 27.43 9.31 -1.23
CA GLU A 158 28.84 9.32 -1.61
C GLU A 158 29.75 8.83 -0.49
N LYS A 159 29.49 9.27 0.74
CA LYS A 159 30.26 8.89 1.93
C LYS A 159 30.10 7.41 2.27
N GLU A 160 28.87 6.92 2.29
CA GLU A 160 28.58 5.59 2.81
C GLU A 160 28.68 4.51 1.74
N MET A 161 28.14 4.75 0.55
CA MET A 161 28.12 3.78 -0.54
C MET A 161 29.36 3.90 -1.42
N GLY A 162 29.74 5.13 -1.80
CA GLY A 162 30.77 5.38 -2.79
C GLY A 162 30.32 4.93 -4.18
N GLY A 163 31.21 4.28 -4.93
CA GLY A 163 30.93 3.84 -6.30
C GLY A 163 31.14 4.92 -7.35
N LYS A 164 30.81 4.60 -8.60
CA LYS A 164 30.95 5.53 -9.73
C LYS A 164 29.66 6.34 -9.86
N LYS A 165 29.73 7.65 -9.58
CA LYS A 165 28.63 8.59 -9.80
C LYS A 165 28.42 8.81 -11.30
N SER A 166 27.20 8.63 -11.78
CA SER A 166 26.78 8.88 -13.17
C SER A 166 25.46 9.65 -13.20
N TYR A 167 25.18 10.28 -14.34
CA TYR A 167 23.94 11.02 -14.56
C TYR A 167 23.20 10.44 -15.76
N MET A 168 21.91 10.22 -15.60
CA MET A 168 21.04 9.77 -16.68
C MET A 168 20.45 11.00 -17.39
N PRO A 169 20.71 11.22 -18.69
CA PRO A 169 20.11 12.32 -19.44
C PRO A 169 18.65 12.07 -19.85
N TYR A 170 17.89 13.13 -20.11
CA TYR A 170 16.63 13.08 -20.87
C TYR A 170 16.61 14.15 -21.97
N THR A 171 15.78 13.93 -22.99
CA THR A 171 15.67 14.80 -24.18
C THR A 171 14.26 15.30 -24.45
N LYS A 172 13.26 14.82 -23.72
CA LYS A 172 11.86 15.20 -23.91
C LYS A 172 11.15 15.34 -22.56
N LEU A 173 10.38 16.41 -22.43
CA LEU A 173 9.36 16.60 -21.39
C LEU A 173 8.03 16.90 -22.07
N THR A 174 6.96 16.27 -21.59
CA THR A 174 5.60 16.56 -22.06
C THR A 174 5.12 17.93 -21.53
N SER A 175 4.27 18.59 -22.31
CA SER A 175 3.56 19.80 -21.84
C SER A 175 2.27 19.47 -21.06
N ASP A 176 1.73 18.27 -21.23
CA ASP A 176 0.62 17.74 -20.41
C ASP A 176 1.23 16.80 -19.37
N SER A 177 1.90 17.38 -18.37
CA SER A 177 2.72 16.66 -17.38
C SER A 177 1.98 16.32 -16.09
N MET A 178 0.86 16.97 -15.79
CA MET A 178 0.17 16.88 -14.51
C MET A 178 -1.32 16.59 -14.67
N LEU A 179 -1.84 15.77 -13.76
CA LEU A 179 -3.27 15.66 -13.44
C LEU A 179 -3.56 16.60 -12.28
N ASN A 180 -4.60 17.44 -12.41
CA ASN A 180 -5.09 18.28 -11.32
C ASN A 180 -6.62 18.28 -11.31
N PHE A 181 -7.19 18.11 -10.12
CA PHE A 181 -8.63 18.00 -9.89
C PHE A 181 -9.05 18.79 -8.66
N GLU A 182 -10.26 19.33 -8.71
CA GLU A 182 -10.97 19.89 -7.55
C GLU A 182 -12.23 19.09 -7.25
N PHE A 183 -12.52 18.93 -5.96
CA PHE A 183 -13.77 18.37 -5.45
C PHE A 183 -14.40 19.35 -4.47
N GLU A 184 -15.61 19.79 -4.77
CA GLU A 184 -16.41 20.65 -3.90
C GLU A 184 -17.29 19.77 -3.00
N PHE A 185 -17.25 19.98 -1.69
CA PHE A 185 -17.98 19.19 -0.71
C PHE A 185 -18.74 20.05 0.28
N GLU A 186 -19.82 19.50 0.84
CA GLU A 186 -20.51 20.14 1.96
C GLU A 186 -19.70 19.90 3.24
N ARG A 187 -19.22 20.98 3.85
CA ARG A 187 -18.34 20.89 5.01
C ARG A 187 -19.13 20.49 6.27
N PRO A 188 -18.84 19.32 6.88
CA PRO A 188 -19.47 18.91 8.12
C PRO A 188 -18.93 19.71 9.32
N GLU A 189 -19.58 19.58 10.48
CA GLU A 189 -19.08 20.14 11.74
C GLU A 189 -17.72 19.54 12.16
N ASP A 190 -17.51 18.23 11.93
CA ASP A 190 -16.22 17.53 12.15
C ASP A 190 -15.68 17.06 10.80
N ILE A 191 -14.66 17.75 10.26
CA ILE A 191 -14.06 17.43 8.96
C ILE A 191 -13.46 16.01 8.94
N ASP A 192 -13.06 15.47 10.11
CA ASP A 192 -12.59 14.08 10.27
C ASP A 192 -13.56 13.04 9.72
N ASP A 193 -14.86 13.29 9.83
CA ASP A 193 -15.87 12.33 9.42
C ASP A 193 -16.06 12.36 7.89
N PHE A 194 -15.98 13.55 7.25
CA PHE A 194 -15.93 13.66 5.78
C PHE A 194 -14.69 12.97 5.21
N ILE A 195 -13.51 13.21 5.80
CA ILE A 195 -12.25 12.62 5.33
C ILE A 195 -12.32 11.11 5.38
N GLU A 196 -12.86 10.54 6.46
CA GLU A 196 -12.96 9.09 6.61
C GLU A 196 -13.79 8.46 5.48
N GLU A 197 -14.94 9.06 5.19
CA GLU A 197 -15.83 8.61 4.10
C GLU A 197 -15.19 8.81 2.73
N PHE A 198 -14.58 9.97 2.52
CA PHE A 198 -13.87 10.28 1.29
C PHE A 198 -12.73 9.29 1.04
N GLN A 199 -11.81 9.12 2.00
CA GLN A 199 -10.66 8.23 1.86
C GLN A 199 -11.10 6.79 1.59
N ASN A 200 -12.11 6.29 2.29
CA ASN A 200 -12.62 4.94 2.03
C ASN A 200 -13.19 4.81 0.61
N THR A 201 -14.00 5.77 0.16
CA THR A 201 -14.62 5.76 -1.17
C THR A 201 -13.57 5.89 -2.27
N PHE A 202 -12.60 6.78 -2.06
CA PHE A 202 -11.45 7.01 -2.93
C PHE A 202 -10.61 5.74 -3.06
N GLU A 203 -10.10 5.21 -1.95
CA GLU A 203 -9.24 4.01 -1.93
C GLU A 203 -9.94 2.83 -2.60
N MET A 204 -11.22 2.60 -2.29
CA MET A 204 -12.01 1.53 -2.92
C MET A 204 -12.19 1.71 -4.43
N SER A 205 -12.33 2.95 -4.92
CA SER A 205 -12.50 3.20 -6.36
C SER A 205 -11.24 2.86 -7.15
N PHE A 206 -10.06 3.11 -6.57
CA PHE A 206 -8.78 2.67 -7.12
C PHE A 206 -8.58 1.15 -6.97
N ILE A 207 -8.88 0.58 -5.80
CA ILE A 207 -8.74 -0.87 -5.57
C ILE A 207 -9.62 -1.69 -6.52
N ASN A 208 -10.84 -1.25 -6.79
CA ASN A 208 -11.77 -1.91 -7.74
C ASN A 208 -11.26 -1.89 -9.19
N LYS A 209 -10.22 -1.11 -9.47
CA LYS A 209 -9.52 -1.00 -10.75
C LYS A 209 -8.10 -1.58 -10.68
N ASP A 210 -7.86 -2.49 -9.74
CA ASP A 210 -6.59 -3.20 -9.53
C ASP A 210 -5.39 -2.33 -9.11
N TYR A 211 -5.64 -1.10 -8.65
CA TYR A 211 -4.62 -0.28 -8.00
C TYR A 211 -4.44 -0.70 -6.54
N LEU A 212 -3.22 -0.52 -6.04
CA LEU A 212 -2.85 -0.67 -4.65
C LEU A 212 -2.50 0.70 -4.08
N ILE A 213 -2.96 0.97 -2.87
CA ILE A 213 -2.44 2.05 -2.04
C ILE A 213 -1.17 1.51 -1.38
N ALA A 214 -0.03 1.70 -2.04
CA ALA A 214 1.26 1.19 -1.60
C ALA A 214 1.82 1.98 -0.40
N GLY A 215 1.31 3.18 -0.15
CA GLY A 215 1.80 4.04 0.91
C GLY A 215 0.90 5.24 1.15
N PHE A 216 1.09 5.87 2.32
CA PHE A 216 0.29 7.01 2.75
C PHE A 216 1.10 7.90 3.69
N HIS A 217 1.26 9.16 3.30
CA HIS A 217 2.04 10.11 4.05
C HIS A 217 1.21 11.36 4.38
N ASN A 218 0.84 11.52 5.65
CA ASN A 218 0.06 12.67 6.12
C ASN A 218 0.98 13.74 6.70
N PHE A 219 1.22 14.83 5.96
CA PHE A 219 2.11 15.92 6.35
C PHE A 219 1.63 16.66 7.59
N MET A 220 0.34 16.61 7.93
CA MET A 220 -0.19 17.25 9.14
C MET A 220 0.22 16.52 10.43
N GLU A 221 0.83 15.33 10.34
CA GLU A 221 1.13 14.47 11.50
C GLU A 221 2.61 14.01 11.57
N THR A 222 3.48 14.57 10.71
CA THR A 222 4.88 14.13 10.53
C THR A 222 5.83 14.65 11.60
N THR A 223 5.69 15.92 11.98
CA THR A 223 6.47 16.58 13.05
C THR A 223 5.54 17.11 14.14
N ASP A 224 6.11 17.49 15.28
CA ASP A 224 5.33 18.02 16.41
C ASP A 224 4.74 19.42 16.13
N ASP A 225 5.39 20.18 15.24
CA ASP A 225 4.99 21.52 14.79
C ASP A 225 4.27 21.51 13.42
N ALA A 226 3.97 20.33 12.85
CA ALA A 226 3.38 20.22 11.51
C ALA A 226 2.07 21.02 11.35
N GLU A 227 1.19 20.98 12.35
CA GLU A 227 -0.07 21.75 12.35
C GLU A 227 0.16 23.27 12.40
N GLU A 228 1.26 23.73 13.00
CA GLU A 228 1.65 25.15 13.04
C GLU A 228 2.26 25.57 11.70
N VAL A 229 3.20 24.79 11.17
CA VAL A 229 3.85 25.05 9.88
C VAL A 229 2.83 25.04 8.74
N LEU A 230 1.83 24.15 8.80
CA LEU A 230 0.78 24.01 7.81
C LEU A 230 -0.56 24.61 8.27
N GLU A 231 -0.54 25.66 9.10
CA GLU A 231 -1.75 26.28 9.67
C GLU A 231 -2.77 26.77 8.63
N GLY A 232 -2.34 26.95 7.36
CA GLY A 232 -3.18 27.30 6.22
C GLY A 232 -3.99 26.13 5.63
N TYR A 233 -3.81 24.92 6.15
CA TYR A 233 -4.45 23.69 5.70
C TYR A 233 -5.24 23.05 6.85
N ASP A 234 -6.43 22.54 6.54
CA ASP A 234 -7.11 21.61 7.46
C ASP A 234 -6.52 20.21 7.31
N LEU A 235 -6.02 19.89 6.10
CA LEU A 235 -5.62 18.55 5.69
C LEU A 235 -4.56 18.61 4.60
N PHE A 236 -3.56 17.72 4.69
CA PHE A 236 -2.57 17.54 3.63
C PHE A 236 -1.95 16.14 3.71
N TRP A 237 -2.14 15.30 2.69
CA TRP A 237 -1.46 14.02 2.58
C TRP A 237 -1.10 13.65 1.13
N THR A 238 -0.29 12.62 0.98
CA THR A 238 0.02 11.96 -0.30
C THR A 238 -0.35 10.48 -0.24
N TYR A 239 -1.02 9.99 -1.29
CA TYR A 239 -1.19 8.57 -1.58
C TYR A 239 -0.09 8.09 -2.53
N SER A 240 0.51 6.95 -2.20
CA SER A 240 1.43 6.25 -3.10
C SER A 240 0.66 5.19 -3.87
N LEU A 241 0.33 5.46 -5.13
CA LEU A 241 -0.41 4.53 -5.98
C LEU A 241 0.53 3.53 -6.68
N CYS A 242 0.08 2.29 -6.80
CA CYS A 242 0.78 1.24 -7.53
C CYS A 242 -0.21 0.39 -8.34
N HIS A 243 0.20 -0.09 -9.51
CA HIS A 243 -0.58 -1.03 -10.32
C HIS A 243 0.33 -2.19 -10.74
N LEU A 244 0.17 -3.38 -10.15
CA LEU A 244 1.14 -4.47 -10.27
C LEU A 244 1.37 -4.95 -11.72
N GLU A 245 0.33 -4.94 -12.56
CA GLU A 245 0.49 -5.32 -13.98
C GLU A 245 1.38 -4.31 -14.73
N TYR A 246 1.09 -3.01 -14.60
CA TYR A 246 1.92 -1.93 -15.13
C TYR A 246 3.35 -2.03 -14.59
N SER A 247 3.49 -2.14 -13.27
CA SER A 247 4.75 -2.16 -12.54
C SER A 247 5.66 -3.31 -13.01
N TYR A 248 5.13 -4.54 -13.11
CA TYR A 248 5.85 -5.68 -13.65
C TYR A 248 6.26 -5.44 -15.11
N ASN A 249 5.32 -5.04 -15.96
CA ASN A 249 5.63 -4.89 -17.39
C ASN A 249 6.55 -3.71 -17.70
N MET A 250 6.56 -2.69 -16.84
CA MET A 250 7.44 -1.54 -16.96
C MET A 250 8.84 -1.85 -16.42
N PHE A 251 8.94 -2.40 -15.21
CA PHE A 251 10.22 -2.51 -14.50
C PHE A 251 10.90 -3.86 -14.65
N ASP A 252 10.14 -4.96 -14.67
CA ASP A 252 10.66 -6.31 -14.49
C ASP A 252 10.04 -7.28 -15.49
N ASN A 253 10.65 -7.41 -16.67
CA ASN A 253 10.47 -8.52 -17.60
C ASN A 253 11.48 -8.32 -18.75
N LYS A 254 11.39 -9.14 -19.79
CA LYS A 254 12.23 -8.98 -20.98
C LYS A 254 12.04 -7.58 -21.60
N GLY A 255 13.11 -6.79 -21.58
CA GLY A 255 13.15 -5.42 -22.09
C GLY A 255 12.47 -4.39 -21.19
N GLY A 256 12.30 -4.70 -19.90
CA GLY A 256 11.85 -3.74 -18.88
C GLY A 256 12.88 -2.63 -18.65
N TYR A 257 12.42 -1.56 -17.99
CA TYR A 257 13.15 -0.36 -17.62
C TYR A 257 13.16 -0.26 -16.08
N PRO A 258 14.06 -0.97 -15.38
CA PRO A 258 14.15 -0.90 -13.91
C PRO A 258 14.30 0.52 -13.38
N GLU A 259 14.99 1.38 -14.14
CA GLU A 259 15.17 2.81 -13.88
C GLU A 259 13.86 3.61 -13.88
N ALA A 260 12.79 3.13 -14.52
CA ALA A 260 11.47 3.75 -14.38
C ALA A 260 10.94 3.66 -12.94
N GLY A 261 11.53 2.81 -12.10
CA GLY A 261 11.33 2.79 -10.66
C GLY A 261 11.74 4.09 -9.96
N LEU A 262 12.56 4.96 -10.57
CA LEU A 262 12.93 6.28 -10.04
C LEU A 262 11.71 7.17 -9.72
N PHE A 263 10.63 6.95 -10.46
CA PHE A 263 9.38 7.67 -10.33
C PHE A 263 8.34 6.96 -9.45
N ALA A 264 8.68 5.81 -8.85
CA ALA A 264 7.86 5.19 -7.82
C ALA A 264 8.17 5.84 -6.45
N PRO A 265 7.22 5.99 -5.53
CA PRO A 265 5.80 5.74 -5.72
C PRO A 265 5.17 6.77 -6.67
N CYS A 266 4.06 6.40 -7.31
CA CYS A 266 3.23 7.37 -8.02
C CYS A 266 2.47 8.21 -6.98
N SER A 267 3.06 9.33 -6.60
CA SER A 267 2.59 10.21 -5.52
C SER A 267 1.42 11.08 -5.99
N MET A 268 0.24 10.84 -5.42
CA MET A 268 -0.96 11.66 -5.57
C MET A 268 -1.22 12.46 -4.30
N TYR A 269 -0.98 13.76 -4.36
CA TYR A 269 -1.20 14.66 -3.24
C TYR A 269 -2.68 15.06 -3.13
N VAL A 270 -3.13 15.27 -1.91
CA VAL A 270 -4.49 15.71 -1.56
C VAL A 270 -4.39 16.72 -0.43
N TYR A 271 -5.09 17.86 -0.55
CA TYR A 271 -5.20 18.81 0.55
C TYR A 271 -6.52 19.56 0.54
N VAL A 272 -6.85 20.13 1.70
CA VAL A 272 -7.95 21.08 1.89
C VAL A 272 -7.38 22.29 2.61
N ARG A 273 -7.55 23.47 2.01
CA ARG A 273 -7.17 24.74 2.66
C ARG A 273 -8.10 25.02 3.83
N LYS A 274 -7.57 25.68 4.85
CA LYS A 274 -8.34 26.12 6.01
C LYS A 274 -9.59 26.88 5.58
N ASP A 275 -10.72 26.51 6.18
CA ASP A 275 -12.05 27.08 5.92
C ASP A 275 -12.56 26.94 4.47
N SER A 276 -11.92 26.11 3.65
CA SER A 276 -12.35 25.83 2.27
C SER A 276 -13.32 24.64 2.21
N ASN A 277 -14.26 24.71 1.27
CA ASN A 277 -15.12 23.59 0.87
C ASN A 277 -14.61 22.88 -0.40
N LYS A 278 -13.35 23.15 -0.75
CA LYS A 278 -12.67 22.57 -1.91
C LYS A 278 -11.49 21.72 -1.47
N MET A 279 -11.51 20.48 -1.91
CA MET A 279 -10.38 19.57 -1.85
C MET A 279 -9.67 19.57 -3.20
N VAL A 280 -8.35 19.66 -3.15
CA VAL A 280 -7.48 19.69 -4.33
C VAL A 280 -6.67 18.40 -4.38
N ILE A 281 -6.60 17.79 -5.56
CA ILE A 281 -5.91 16.53 -5.81
C ILE A 281 -5.04 16.69 -7.05
N GLY A 282 -3.82 16.18 -7.01
CA GLY A 282 -2.99 16.14 -8.20
C GLY A 282 -1.90 15.08 -8.17
N MET A 283 -1.38 14.75 -9.35
CA MET A 283 -0.25 13.84 -9.53
C MET A 283 0.43 14.08 -10.88
N PRO A 284 1.73 13.78 -11.02
CA PRO A 284 2.35 13.72 -12.34
C PRO A 284 1.76 12.59 -13.18
N ARG A 285 1.61 12.83 -14.49
CA ARG A 285 1.13 11.83 -15.47
C ARG A 285 2.22 10.82 -15.81
N LEU A 286 1.84 9.57 -16.05
CA LEU A 286 2.79 8.51 -16.40
C LEU A 286 3.49 8.75 -17.73
N VAL A 287 2.93 9.55 -18.64
CA VAL A 287 3.61 9.94 -19.88
C VAL A 287 4.95 10.62 -19.63
N ASN A 288 5.16 11.28 -18.47
CA ASN A 288 6.49 11.82 -18.15
C ASN A 288 7.54 10.69 -18.09
N TRP A 289 7.18 9.50 -17.58
CA TRP A 289 8.09 8.37 -17.43
C TRP A 289 8.55 7.92 -18.81
N SER A 290 7.60 7.69 -19.72
CA SER A 290 7.90 7.26 -21.07
C SER A 290 8.68 8.29 -21.86
N ASP A 291 8.35 9.58 -21.71
CA ASP A 291 9.00 10.66 -22.45
C ASP A 291 10.43 10.89 -21.96
N THR A 292 10.66 10.95 -20.64
CA THR A 292 11.99 11.20 -20.09
C THR A 292 12.93 10.02 -20.25
N LEU A 293 12.41 8.78 -20.24
CA LEU A 293 13.20 7.55 -20.39
C LEU A 293 13.31 7.11 -21.86
N GLY A 294 12.65 7.80 -22.79
CA GLY A 294 12.69 7.46 -24.21
C GLY A 294 12.06 6.11 -24.54
N ILE A 295 11.01 5.71 -23.82
CA ILE A 295 10.34 4.42 -24.01
C ILE A 295 9.55 4.45 -25.32
N THR A 296 9.90 3.57 -26.26
CA THR A 296 9.22 3.46 -27.56
C THR A 296 8.44 2.17 -27.75
N ASP A 297 8.48 1.25 -26.79
CA ASP A 297 7.79 -0.05 -26.87
C ASP A 297 6.26 0.15 -26.79
N GLU A 298 5.56 -0.20 -27.87
CA GLU A 298 4.11 0.05 -28.01
C GLU A 298 3.28 -0.59 -26.88
N LYS A 299 3.70 -1.74 -26.34
CA LYS A 299 2.97 -2.40 -25.26
C LYS A 299 3.09 -1.63 -23.95
N ARG A 300 4.29 -1.17 -23.61
CA ARG A 300 4.52 -0.32 -22.42
C ARG A 300 3.86 1.05 -22.55
N LEU A 301 3.96 1.67 -23.72
CA LEU A 301 3.23 2.92 -24.02
C LEU A 301 1.72 2.72 -23.90
N GLY A 302 1.19 1.60 -24.39
CA GLY A 302 -0.22 1.25 -24.22
C GLY A 302 -0.66 1.18 -22.76
N LEU A 303 0.21 0.66 -21.87
CA LEU A 303 -0.06 0.65 -20.43
C LEU A 303 -0.01 2.06 -19.82
N VAL A 304 0.99 2.88 -20.20
CA VAL A 304 1.08 4.29 -19.78
C VAL A 304 -0.21 5.04 -20.16
N HIS A 305 -0.61 4.98 -21.43
CA HIS A 305 -1.81 5.66 -21.91
C HIS A 305 -3.09 5.11 -21.28
N LYS A 306 -3.16 3.81 -20.99
CA LYS A 306 -4.30 3.22 -20.27
C LYS A 306 -4.46 3.87 -18.91
N LEU A 307 -3.40 3.92 -18.11
CA LEU A 307 -3.47 4.45 -16.74
C LEU A 307 -3.65 5.99 -16.72
N ASP A 308 -2.98 6.72 -17.63
CA ASP A 308 -3.16 8.18 -17.78
C ASP A 308 -4.58 8.58 -18.21
N LYS A 309 -5.36 7.63 -18.75
CA LYS A 309 -6.78 7.78 -19.02
C LYS A 309 -7.64 7.33 -17.84
N GLU A 310 -7.34 6.16 -17.28
CA GLU A 310 -8.17 5.53 -16.26
C GLU A 310 -8.18 6.29 -14.93
N ILE A 311 -7.04 6.82 -14.49
CA ILE A 311 -6.96 7.59 -13.24
C ILE A 311 -7.88 8.82 -13.29
N PRO A 312 -7.83 9.69 -14.32
CA PRO A 312 -8.81 10.76 -14.52
C PRO A 312 -10.27 10.29 -14.54
N GLU A 313 -10.56 9.15 -15.16
CA GLU A 313 -11.92 8.59 -15.23
C GLU A 313 -12.42 8.19 -13.83
N ILE A 314 -11.56 7.58 -12.99
CA ILE A 314 -11.89 7.26 -11.59
C ILE A 314 -12.18 8.54 -10.81
N LEU A 315 -11.30 9.54 -10.88
CA LEU A 315 -11.49 10.82 -10.17
C LEU A 315 -12.77 11.54 -10.63
N THR A 316 -13.05 11.54 -11.93
CA THR A 316 -14.28 12.12 -12.47
C THR A 316 -15.52 11.37 -11.99
N ALA A 317 -15.47 10.03 -11.91
CA ALA A 317 -16.57 9.22 -11.40
C ALA A 317 -16.84 9.47 -9.90
N LEU A 318 -15.84 9.93 -9.15
CA LEU A 318 -15.98 10.41 -7.76
C LEU A 318 -16.56 11.83 -7.65
N GLY A 319 -16.94 12.45 -8.77
CA GLY A 319 -17.52 13.80 -8.81
C GLY A 319 -16.49 14.92 -8.87
N MET A 320 -15.22 14.61 -9.10
CA MET A 320 -14.14 15.59 -9.19
C MET A 320 -14.10 16.24 -10.58
N LYS A 321 -13.66 17.50 -10.63
CA LYS A 321 -13.55 18.29 -11.86
C LYS A 321 -12.09 18.51 -12.19
N ALA A 322 -11.68 18.14 -13.41
CA ALA A 322 -10.33 18.41 -13.89
C ALA A 322 -10.09 19.93 -14.03
N VAL A 323 -8.93 20.39 -13.59
CA VAL A 323 -8.54 21.80 -13.64
C VAL A 323 -7.14 21.98 -14.23
N THR A 324 -6.82 23.20 -14.67
CA THR A 324 -5.51 23.57 -15.21
C THR A 324 -4.40 23.45 -14.18
N ASN A 325 -3.20 23.06 -14.61
CA ASN A 325 -2.01 23.03 -13.77
C ASN A 325 -1.45 24.43 -13.51
N VAL A 326 -1.92 25.08 -12.45
CA VAL A 326 -1.47 26.40 -11.97
C VAL A 326 -1.13 26.31 -10.49
N ASN A 327 -0.40 27.29 -9.94
CA ASN A 327 -0.22 27.36 -8.49
C ASN A 327 -1.58 27.75 -7.85
N PRO A 328 -2.24 26.82 -7.13
CA PRO A 328 -3.59 27.03 -6.60
C PRO A 328 -3.64 28.03 -5.43
N LEU A 329 -2.48 28.43 -4.89
CA LEU A 329 -2.38 29.46 -3.86
C LEU A 329 -2.38 30.89 -4.44
N VAL A 330 -2.01 31.04 -5.71
CA VAL A 330 -1.81 32.36 -6.36
C VAL A 330 -2.79 32.57 -7.51
N GLU A 331 -3.17 31.50 -8.21
CA GLU A 331 -4.03 31.53 -9.38
C GLU A 331 -5.29 30.72 -9.14
N THR A 332 -6.41 31.15 -9.73
CA THR A 332 -7.65 30.39 -9.68
C THR A 332 -7.64 29.31 -10.76
N PRO A 333 -7.63 28.00 -10.42
CA PRO A 333 -7.64 26.95 -11.41
C PRO A 333 -8.89 27.03 -12.28
N GLN A 334 -8.72 26.93 -13.60
CA GLN A 334 -9.83 26.95 -14.56
C GLN A 334 -10.20 25.52 -14.97
N PRO A 335 -11.44 25.27 -15.42
CA PRO A 335 -11.81 23.96 -15.96
C PRO A 335 -10.85 23.52 -17.06
N TYR A 336 -10.31 22.31 -16.94
CA TYR A 336 -9.38 21.79 -17.94
C TYR A 336 -10.13 21.40 -19.21
N VAL A 337 -9.71 21.97 -20.35
CA VAL A 337 -10.18 21.58 -21.69
C VAL A 337 -9.04 20.83 -22.37
N ALA A 338 -9.22 19.53 -22.58
CA ALA A 338 -8.22 18.71 -23.27
C ALA A 338 -7.95 19.28 -24.67
N LYS A 339 -6.69 19.57 -24.99
CA LYS A 339 -6.27 19.81 -26.38
C LYS A 339 -6.33 18.46 -27.09
N VAL A 340 -7.31 18.28 -27.97
CA VAL A 340 -7.34 17.13 -28.88
C VAL A 340 -6.13 17.27 -29.80
N GLU A 341 -5.06 16.50 -29.55
CA GLU A 341 -4.01 16.33 -30.56
C GLU A 341 -4.65 15.73 -31.80
N ALA A 342 -4.58 16.46 -32.91
CA ALA A 342 -5.10 16.03 -34.19
C ALA A 342 -4.44 14.70 -34.56
N ALA A 343 -5.18 13.61 -34.43
CA ALA A 343 -4.85 12.36 -35.08
C ALA A 343 -4.57 12.68 -36.56
N LYS A 344 -3.35 12.39 -37.01
CA LYS A 344 -2.99 12.49 -38.43
C LYS A 344 -4.06 11.74 -39.24
N GLU A 345 -4.84 12.50 -40.00
CA GLU A 345 -5.89 11.98 -40.87
C GLU A 345 -5.27 10.97 -41.85
N VAL A 346 -5.63 9.71 -41.69
CA VAL A 346 -5.52 8.73 -42.78
C VAL A 346 -6.64 9.09 -43.76
N LYS A 347 -6.24 9.67 -44.90
CA LYS A 347 -7.13 10.00 -46.02
C LYS A 347 -7.98 8.80 -46.42
N VAL A 348 -9.28 8.88 -46.17
CA VAL A 348 -10.29 8.17 -46.96
C VAL A 348 -11.16 9.23 -47.62
N THR A 349 -10.97 9.35 -48.92
CA THR A 349 -11.76 10.17 -49.85
C THR A 349 -13.25 9.93 -49.67
N THR A 350 -14.01 11.02 -49.47
CA THR A 350 -15.45 11.06 -49.70
C THR A 350 -15.78 12.11 -50.75
N ALA A 351 -16.79 11.81 -51.57
CA ALA A 351 -17.50 12.73 -52.44
C ALA A 351 -18.98 12.24 -52.51
N PRO A 352 -19.97 13.09 -52.80
CA PRO A 352 -20.56 13.99 -51.79
C PRO A 352 -22.11 14.01 -51.74
N VAL A 353 -22.62 14.31 -50.54
CA VAL A 353 -23.72 15.21 -50.10
C VAL A 353 -24.93 15.54 -51.00
N GLU A 354 -26.13 15.42 -50.41
CA GLU A 354 -27.28 16.36 -50.44
C GLU A 354 -28.24 15.97 -49.29
N SER A 355 -28.99 16.79 -48.54
CA SER A 355 -29.08 18.23 -48.27
C SER A 355 -29.96 18.41 -46.99
N LYS A 356 -29.83 19.56 -46.32
CA LYS A 356 -30.45 19.95 -45.02
C LYS A 356 -31.94 20.31 -45.13
N LYS A 357 -32.66 20.22 -43.99
CA LYS A 357 -33.62 21.19 -43.38
C LYS A 357 -34.46 20.47 -42.30
N GLU A 358 -35.03 21.04 -41.23
CA GLU A 358 -35.00 22.31 -40.47
C GLU A 358 -35.73 21.96 -39.13
N GLU A 359 -35.60 22.81 -38.11
CA GLU A 359 -36.08 22.67 -36.71
C GLU A 359 -37.61 22.49 -36.54
N GLU A 360 -38.06 21.80 -35.47
CA GLU A 360 -39.02 22.35 -34.48
C GLU A 360 -39.35 21.39 -33.30
N ILE A 361 -39.66 22.00 -32.17
CA ILE A 361 -39.93 21.45 -30.82
C ILE A 361 -41.40 21.05 -30.70
N ILE A 362 -41.73 19.89 -30.09
CA ILE A 362 -42.94 19.61 -29.27
C ILE A 362 -42.69 18.36 -28.40
N VAL A 363 -43.06 18.43 -27.12
CA VAL A 363 -43.18 17.35 -26.12
C VAL A 363 -44.64 17.38 -25.61
N PRO A 364 -45.26 16.31 -25.07
CA PRO A 364 -45.22 14.86 -25.33
C PRO A 364 -46.63 14.26 -25.55
N ASP A 365 -46.78 13.13 -26.26
CA ASP A 365 -47.73 12.09 -25.83
C ASP A 365 -47.44 10.71 -26.47
N SER A 366 -47.57 9.70 -25.61
CA SER A 366 -47.72 8.26 -25.78
C SER A 366 -47.65 7.63 -27.18
N ARG A 367 -46.74 6.65 -27.32
CA ARG A 367 -47.04 5.28 -27.83
C ARG A 367 -45.85 4.32 -27.72
N ASN A 368 -46.13 3.13 -27.21
CA ASN A 368 -45.20 1.99 -27.06
C ASN A 368 -44.49 1.62 -28.37
N ILE A 369 -43.18 1.34 -28.30
CA ILE A 369 -42.41 0.70 -29.38
C ILE A 369 -41.81 -0.61 -28.85
N MET A 370 -42.17 -1.71 -29.49
CA MET A 370 -41.52 -3.02 -29.39
C MET A 370 -40.08 -2.95 -29.92
N VAL A 371 -39.10 -3.30 -29.09
CA VAL A 371 -37.72 -3.52 -29.53
C VAL A 371 -37.59 -4.98 -29.98
N SER A 372 -37.41 -5.20 -31.29
CA SER A 372 -36.93 -6.46 -31.84
C SER A 372 -35.41 -6.52 -31.68
N ILE A 373 -34.92 -7.50 -30.92
CA ILE A 373 -33.50 -7.77 -30.74
C ILE A 373 -33.06 -8.71 -31.89
N PRO A 374 -32.02 -8.39 -32.68
CA PRO A 374 -31.54 -9.29 -33.72
C PRO A 374 -30.86 -10.54 -33.11
N THR A 375 -31.24 -11.71 -33.60
CA THR A 375 -30.61 -13.00 -33.26
C THR A 375 -29.14 -13.07 -33.70
N PRO A 376 -28.21 -13.60 -32.88
CA PRO A 376 -26.80 -13.73 -33.23
C PRO A 376 -26.54 -14.70 -34.39
N SER A 377 -25.53 -14.40 -35.21
CA SER A 377 -25.09 -15.20 -36.36
C SER A 377 -24.54 -16.58 -35.93
N LYS A 378 -24.86 -17.62 -36.73
CA LYS A 378 -24.38 -19.00 -36.59
C LYS A 378 -22.85 -19.10 -36.66
N VAL A 379 -22.29 -19.92 -35.77
CA VAL A 379 -20.87 -20.29 -35.69
C VAL A 379 -20.53 -21.29 -36.82
N PRO A 380 -19.36 -21.19 -37.51
CA PRO A 380 -18.98 -22.16 -38.54
C PRO A 380 -18.69 -23.56 -37.97
N THR A 381 -19.15 -24.57 -38.67
CA THR A 381 -18.90 -26.00 -38.43
C THR A 381 -17.42 -26.36 -38.62
N VAL A 382 -16.82 -27.01 -37.62
CA VAL A 382 -15.44 -27.50 -37.65
C VAL A 382 -15.31 -28.71 -38.58
N ILE A 383 -14.31 -28.67 -39.47
CA ILE A 383 -13.91 -29.76 -40.35
C ILE A 383 -13.31 -30.89 -39.49
N LYS A 384 -13.87 -32.10 -39.59
CA LYS A 384 -13.25 -33.32 -39.04
C LYS A 384 -12.16 -33.80 -39.99
N VAL A 385 -10.93 -33.89 -39.49
CA VAL A 385 -9.82 -34.61 -40.14
C VAL A 385 -9.68 -35.96 -39.45
N GLU A 386 -9.91 -37.05 -40.17
CA GLU A 386 -9.64 -38.41 -39.71
C GLU A 386 -8.19 -38.77 -40.04
N THR A 387 -7.39 -39.14 -39.04
CA THR A 387 -6.07 -39.73 -39.22
C THR A 387 -6.12 -41.25 -39.04
N VAL A 388 -5.49 -41.95 -39.97
CA VAL A 388 -5.37 -43.42 -39.98
C VAL A 388 -4.40 -43.84 -38.88
N ASN A 389 -4.94 -44.13 -37.70
CA ASN A 389 -4.51 -45.16 -36.73
C ASN A 389 -5.31 -44.96 -35.43
N ASN A 390 -6.27 -45.86 -35.18
CA ASN A 390 -7.24 -45.87 -34.07
C ASN A 390 -6.61 -45.74 -32.67
N ASN A 391 -6.31 -44.52 -32.22
CA ASN A 391 -6.12 -44.20 -30.80
C ASN A 391 -6.84 -42.89 -30.50
N SER A 392 -8.01 -42.99 -29.85
CA SER A 392 -8.79 -41.83 -29.43
C SER A 392 -8.07 -41.10 -28.28
N TYR A 393 -7.41 -39.99 -28.57
CA TYR A 393 -7.00 -39.01 -27.58
C TYR A 393 -8.06 -37.91 -27.51
N ASP A 394 -8.67 -37.76 -26.34
CA ASP A 394 -9.57 -36.65 -26.02
C ASP A 394 -8.77 -35.34 -25.91
N ILE A 395 -8.94 -34.46 -26.90
CA ILE A 395 -8.24 -33.19 -27.05
C ILE A 395 -8.73 -32.09 -26.07
N ASN A 396 -9.71 -32.37 -25.20
CA ASN A 396 -10.14 -31.44 -24.16
C ASN A 396 -9.42 -31.58 -22.82
N ASN A 397 -8.45 -32.50 -22.70
CA ASN A 397 -7.69 -32.69 -21.47
C ASN A 397 -6.35 -31.92 -21.49
N ARG A 398 -6.36 -30.63 -21.17
CA ARG A 398 -5.15 -29.82 -20.95
C ARG A 398 -4.57 -29.98 -19.54
N SER A 399 -4.56 -31.18 -18.97
CA SER A 399 -3.80 -31.45 -17.76
C SER A 399 -2.32 -31.67 -18.11
N ILE A 400 -1.44 -30.87 -17.50
CA ILE A 400 0.01 -31.10 -17.52
C ILE A 400 0.24 -32.47 -16.86
N LYS A 401 0.62 -33.48 -17.66
CA LYS A 401 1.04 -34.78 -17.13
C LYS A 401 2.45 -34.65 -16.56
N PHE A 402 2.55 -34.36 -15.26
CA PHE A 402 3.81 -34.50 -14.52
C PHE A 402 4.36 -35.91 -14.72
N SER A 403 5.66 -36.02 -15.02
CA SER A 403 6.32 -37.31 -15.14
C SER A 403 6.24 -38.06 -13.81
N LYS A 404 5.72 -39.29 -13.81
CA LYS A 404 5.61 -40.16 -12.62
C LYS A 404 6.96 -40.75 -12.20
N ARG A 405 8.06 -39.99 -12.31
CA ARG A 405 9.37 -40.46 -11.85
C ARG A 405 9.54 -40.09 -10.38
N VAL A 406 9.21 -41.06 -9.52
CA VAL A 406 9.56 -41.02 -8.11
C VAL A 406 11.05 -41.40 -7.98
N PRO A 407 11.88 -40.66 -7.23
CA PRO A 407 13.28 -41.03 -7.03
C PRO A 407 13.42 -42.43 -6.41
N PRO A 408 14.48 -43.20 -6.74
CA PRO A 408 14.81 -44.40 -6.00
C PRO A 408 15.02 -44.02 -4.52
N ASN A 409 14.27 -44.66 -3.60
CA ASN A 409 14.26 -44.46 -2.13
C ASN A 409 13.32 -43.40 -1.54
N TYR A 410 12.30 -42.92 -2.27
CA TYR A 410 11.23 -42.12 -1.66
C TYR A 410 10.29 -42.96 -0.79
N THR A 411 10.18 -42.65 0.50
CA THR A 411 9.30 -43.30 1.50
C THR A 411 8.07 -42.46 1.89
N GLY A 412 7.71 -41.45 1.09
CA GLY A 412 6.52 -40.62 1.35
C GLY A 412 5.19 -41.30 0.99
N PRO A 413 4.04 -40.67 1.33
CA PRO A 413 2.72 -41.27 1.17
C PRO A 413 2.44 -41.66 -0.28
N LYS A 414 2.06 -42.92 -0.51
CA LYS A 414 1.69 -43.43 -1.85
C LYS A 414 0.47 -42.65 -2.38
N PHE A 415 0.64 -41.93 -3.49
CA PHE A 415 -0.45 -41.30 -4.23
C PHE A 415 -1.52 -42.36 -4.58
N GLY A 416 -2.75 -42.17 -4.08
CA GLY A 416 -3.88 -43.08 -4.35
C GLY A 416 -4.78 -43.39 -3.15
N LYS A 417 -4.44 -43.00 -1.93
CA LYS A 417 -5.43 -42.98 -0.83
C LYS A 417 -6.25 -41.68 -0.94
N LYS A 418 -7.58 -41.81 -1.00
CA LYS A 418 -8.51 -40.69 -0.84
C LYS A 418 -8.09 -39.92 0.43
N PHE A 419 -7.90 -38.61 0.32
CA PHE A 419 -7.79 -37.75 1.48
C PHE A 419 -9.15 -37.83 2.18
N GLU A 420 -9.25 -38.61 3.26
CA GLU A 420 -10.42 -38.52 4.13
C GLU A 420 -10.35 -37.15 4.79
N ALA A 421 -11.38 -36.31 4.58
CA ALA A 421 -11.52 -35.08 5.33
C ALA A 421 -11.46 -35.43 6.84
N PRO A 422 -10.80 -34.61 7.68
CA PRO A 422 -10.78 -34.84 9.12
C PRO A 422 -12.21 -35.05 9.59
N LYS A 423 -12.51 -36.21 10.18
CA LYS A 423 -13.84 -36.50 10.70
C LYS A 423 -14.14 -35.46 11.78
N VAL A 424 -15.30 -34.81 11.68
CA VAL A 424 -15.80 -33.91 12.73
C VAL A 424 -15.91 -34.73 14.01
N ASP A 425 -15.23 -34.28 15.05
CA ASP A 425 -15.32 -34.93 16.36
C ASP A 425 -16.48 -34.28 17.10
N ASN A 426 -17.59 -35.01 17.21
CA ASN A 426 -18.78 -34.56 17.94
C ASN A 426 -18.57 -34.52 19.46
N THR A 427 -17.36 -34.83 19.96
CA THR A 427 -16.98 -34.78 21.38
C THR A 427 -16.07 -33.60 21.74
N ALA A 428 -15.61 -32.81 20.76
CA ALA A 428 -14.74 -31.67 21.01
C ALA A 428 -15.43 -30.62 21.91
N LYS A 429 -14.77 -30.21 22.99
CA LYS A 429 -15.29 -29.18 23.90
C LYS A 429 -15.09 -27.79 23.30
N VAL A 430 -15.85 -26.81 23.80
CA VAL A 430 -15.74 -25.41 23.40
C VAL A 430 -14.30 -24.92 23.55
N GLY A 431 -13.76 -24.33 22.49
CA GLY A 431 -12.41 -23.80 22.38
C GLY A 431 -11.32 -24.82 22.01
N GLU A 432 -11.62 -26.11 22.01
CA GLU A 432 -10.68 -27.15 21.60
C GLU A 432 -10.59 -27.26 20.07
N VAL A 433 -9.61 -28.02 19.60
CA VAL A 433 -9.43 -28.27 18.16
C VAL A 433 -10.51 -29.23 17.68
N ASN A 434 -11.30 -28.83 16.70
CA ASN A 434 -12.30 -29.67 16.04
C ASN A 434 -12.04 -29.73 14.54
N ALA A 435 -11.99 -30.95 13.99
CA ALA A 435 -11.69 -31.21 12.58
C ALA A 435 -10.40 -30.50 12.08
N GLY A 436 -9.38 -30.40 12.94
CA GLY A 436 -8.11 -29.73 12.66
C GLY A 436 -8.18 -28.19 12.62
N ARG A 437 -9.33 -27.62 12.96
CA ARG A 437 -9.55 -26.17 13.09
C ARG A 437 -9.75 -25.79 14.54
N ILE A 438 -9.54 -24.52 14.84
CA ILE A 438 -9.71 -23.96 16.18
C ILE A 438 -10.33 -22.58 16.06
N ALA A 439 -11.24 -22.26 16.97
CA ALA A 439 -11.86 -20.94 17.06
C ALA A 439 -10.90 -19.93 17.69
N THR A 440 -10.84 -18.73 17.13
CA THR A 440 -10.02 -17.62 17.64
C THR A 440 -10.60 -17.03 18.91
N TYR A 441 -11.93 -17.01 19.03
CA TYR A 441 -12.64 -16.45 20.18
C TYR A 441 -13.70 -17.41 20.73
N LEU A 442 -14.00 -17.23 22.02
CA LEU A 442 -15.11 -17.86 22.72
C LEU A 442 -16.18 -16.77 22.97
N ARG A 443 -17.40 -17.00 22.49
CA ARG A 443 -18.52 -16.05 22.57
C ARG A 443 -19.47 -16.45 23.69
N GLY A 444 -19.90 -15.47 24.48
CA GLY A 444 -20.85 -15.66 25.57
C GLY A 444 -21.91 -14.56 25.58
N GLU A 445 -22.93 -14.72 26.43
CA GLU A 445 -23.94 -13.68 26.63
C GLU A 445 -23.33 -12.38 27.13
N LEU A 446 -23.98 -11.24 26.85
CA LEU A 446 -23.51 -9.94 27.32
C LEU A 446 -23.42 -9.92 28.85
N MET A 447 -22.25 -9.55 29.35
CA MET A 447 -22.01 -9.27 30.76
C MET A 447 -21.55 -7.83 30.92
N THR A 448 -21.81 -7.24 32.09
CA THR A 448 -21.26 -5.93 32.46
C THR A 448 -19.76 -6.04 32.76
N GLN A 449 -19.06 -4.90 32.76
CA GLN A 449 -17.63 -4.86 33.08
C GLN A 449 -17.33 -5.42 34.48
N GLU A 450 -18.13 -5.04 35.48
CA GLU A 450 -17.97 -5.53 36.85
C GLU A 450 -18.13 -7.05 36.95
N GLU A 451 -19.11 -7.62 36.25
CA GLU A 451 -19.35 -9.07 36.24
C GLU A 451 -18.23 -9.85 35.56
N VAL A 452 -17.69 -9.33 34.44
CA VAL A 452 -16.54 -9.93 33.75
C VAL A 452 -15.31 -9.89 34.65
N GLU A 453 -14.99 -8.73 35.22
CA GLU A 453 -13.84 -8.59 36.10
C GLU A 453 -13.95 -9.46 37.35
N LYS A 454 -15.15 -9.55 37.95
CA LYS A 454 -15.40 -10.42 39.11
C LYS A 454 -15.21 -11.88 38.76
N THR A 455 -15.78 -12.33 37.63
CA THR A 455 -15.65 -13.73 37.15
C THR A 455 -14.19 -14.08 36.92
N LEU A 456 -13.43 -13.22 36.25
CA LEU A 456 -11.99 -13.41 36.00
C LEU A 456 -11.19 -13.48 37.30
N LYS A 457 -11.43 -12.56 38.25
CA LYS A 457 -10.76 -12.57 39.57
C LYS A 457 -11.07 -13.84 40.36
N SER A 458 -12.33 -14.28 40.39
CA SER A 458 -12.73 -15.54 41.04
C SER A 458 -12.10 -16.78 40.38
N ALA A 459 -11.77 -16.70 39.08
CA ALA A 459 -11.08 -17.75 38.34
C ALA A 459 -9.54 -17.71 38.48
N GLY A 460 -9.00 -16.80 39.31
CA GLY A 460 -7.56 -16.70 39.56
C GLY A 460 -6.79 -15.82 38.57
N PHE A 461 -7.49 -15.01 37.77
CA PHE A 461 -6.86 -14.01 36.89
C PHE A 461 -6.76 -12.64 37.55
N SER A 462 -5.71 -11.91 37.20
CA SER A 462 -5.51 -10.50 37.52
C SER A 462 -5.93 -9.63 36.35
N ILE A 463 -6.69 -8.58 36.62
CA ILE A 463 -7.05 -7.56 35.61
C ILE A 463 -5.91 -6.56 35.52
N ILE A 464 -5.44 -6.31 34.30
CA ILE A 464 -4.37 -5.34 34.02
C ILE A 464 -4.99 -3.97 33.70
N THR A 465 -5.96 -3.94 32.80
CA THR A 465 -6.68 -2.72 32.43
C THR A 465 -8.04 -3.03 31.81
N SER A 466 -8.95 -2.05 31.89
CA SER A 466 -10.24 -2.07 31.22
C SER A 466 -10.40 -0.75 30.46
N THR A 467 -10.49 -0.83 29.12
CA THR A 467 -10.44 0.33 28.23
C THR A 467 -11.69 0.41 27.35
N VAL A 468 -12.32 1.58 27.32
CA VAL A 468 -13.37 1.91 26.36
C VAL A 468 -12.75 2.16 24.97
N LEU A 469 -13.20 1.41 23.97
CA LEU A 469 -12.63 1.46 22.61
C LEU A 469 -13.38 2.41 21.66
N ASP A 470 -14.61 2.79 21.99
CA ASP A 470 -15.46 3.64 21.16
C ASP A 470 -16.02 4.83 21.93
N LYS A 471 -16.33 5.93 21.23
CA LYS A 471 -16.90 7.15 21.85
C LYS A 471 -18.17 6.88 22.67
N LYS A 472 -18.96 5.86 22.30
CA LYS A 472 -20.27 5.57 22.92
C LYS A 472 -20.18 4.56 24.07
N GLY A 473 -19.00 4.07 24.44
CA GLY A 473 -18.85 3.11 25.54
C GLY A 473 -19.54 1.77 25.31
N LYS A 474 -19.71 1.39 24.03
CA LYS A 474 -20.34 0.14 23.60
C LYS A 474 -19.34 -1.01 23.52
N LEU A 475 -18.06 -0.72 23.36
CA LEU A 475 -16.97 -1.66 23.24
C LEU A 475 -15.99 -1.42 24.38
N VAL A 476 -15.82 -2.41 25.26
CA VAL A 476 -14.84 -2.36 26.35
C VAL A 476 -13.90 -3.54 26.23
N SER A 477 -12.61 -3.29 26.17
CA SER A 477 -11.57 -4.31 26.19
C SER A 477 -11.04 -4.46 27.61
N VAL A 478 -11.15 -5.67 28.16
CA VAL A 478 -10.58 -6.04 29.46
C VAL A 478 -9.34 -6.90 29.19
N VAL A 479 -8.17 -6.41 29.57
CA VAL A 479 -6.89 -7.12 29.45
C VAL A 479 -6.58 -7.77 30.79
N PHE A 480 -6.30 -9.06 30.79
CA PHE A 480 -6.08 -9.84 32.00
C PHE A 480 -4.93 -10.85 31.83
N THR A 481 -4.40 -11.31 32.96
CA THR A 481 -3.31 -12.29 33.00
C THR A 481 -3.40 -13.17 34.24
N ASN A 482 -2.54 -14.18 34.35
CA ASN A 482 -2.23 -14.86 35.60
C ASN A 482 -0.75 -15.25 35.63
N LYS A 483 -0.29 -15.80 36.76
CA LYS A 483 1.12 -16.19 36.92
C LYS A 483 1.56 -17.22 35.89
N ALA A 484 0.76 -18.25 35.64
CA ALA A 484 1.09 -19.30 34.66
C ALA A 484 1.27 -18.72 33.24
N LEU A 485 0.36 -17.85 32.80
CA LEU A 485 0.43 -17.16 31.52
C LEU A 485 1.67 -16.27 31.41
N THR A 486 1.96 -15.51 32.47
CA THR A 486 3.15 -14.65 32.53
C THR A 486 4.43 -15.48 32.42
N THR A 487 4.54 -16.59 33.16
CA THR A 487 5.70 -17.48 33.11
C THR A 487 5.86 -18.14 31.74
N MET A 488 4.78 -18.64 31.12
CA MET A 488 4.84 -19.22 29.76
C MET A 488 5.35 -18.22 28.72
N ALA A 489 4.95 -16.95 28.84
CA ALA A 489 5.31 -15.88 27.92
C ALA A 489 6.66 -15.20 28.23
N SER A 490 7.27 -15.48 29.39
CA SER A 490 8.56 -14.91 29.83
C SER A 490 9.75 -15.57 29.13
N LYS A 491 9.68 -15.67 27.81
CA LYS A 491 10.71 -16.17 26.90
C LYS A 491 11.06 -15.09 25.89
N ALA A 492 12.28 -15.16 25.34
CA ALA A 492 12.76 -14.18 24.36
C ALA A 492 11.77 -14.03 23.19
N ASN A 493 11.42 -12.80 22.85
CA ASN A 493 10.44 -12.43 21.82
C ASN A 493 9.01 -12.97 22.01
N ARG A 494 8.67 -13.59 23.15
CA ARG A 494 7.34 -14.21 23.37
C ARG A 494 6.41 -13.43 24.29
N GLY A 495 6.86 -12.27 24.79
CA GLY A 495 6.14 -11.51 25.81
C GLY A 495 4.74 -11.02 25.42
N PHE A 496 4.42 -10.93 24.12
CA PHE A 496 3.07 -10.63 23.63
C PHE A 496 2.01 -11.64 24.07
N ALA A 497 2.43 -12.89 24.35
CA ALA A 497 1.55 -13.96 24.84
C ALA A 497 1.18 -13.83 26.33
N SER A 498 1.75 -12.87 27.06
CA SER A 498 1.59 -12.74 28.52
C SER A 498 0.22 -12.23 28.98
N THR A 499 -0.66 -11.86 28.04
CA THR A 499 -2.00 -11.34 28.34
C THR A 499 -3.06 -11.96 27.44
N LEU A 500 -4.26 -12.12 28.01
CA LEU A 500 -5.48 -12.48 27.30
C LEU A 500 -6.48 -11.33 27.41
N ARG A 501 -7.53 -11.38 26.59
CA ARG A 501 -8.46 -10.26 26.45
C ARG A 501 -9.90 -10.72 26.34
N VAL A 502 -10.80 -9.94 26.95
CA VAL A 502 -12.25 -10.05 26.79
C VAL A 502 -12.78 -8.75 26.19
N LEU A 503 -13.50 -8.85 25.07
CA LEU A 503 -14.33 -7.76 24.57
C LEU A 503 -15.72 -7.85 25.20
N ILE A 504 -16.20 -6.77 25.79
CA ILE A 504 -17.61 -6.57 26.12
C ILE A 504 -18.21 -5.77 24.98
N ASN A 505 -19.07 -6.42 24.20
CA ASN A 505 -19.64 -5.85 22.99
C ASN A 505 -21.15 -5.61 23.15
N LYS A 506 -21.51 -4.41 23.62
CA LYS A 506 -22.91 -4.00 23.78
C LYS A 506 -23.64 -3.83 22.45
N LYS A 507 -22.92 -3.73 21.32
CA LYS A 507 -23.50 -3.60 19.99
C LYS A 507 -24.07 -4.93 19.52
N GLU A 508 -23.27 -5.99 19.63
CA GLU A 508 -23.68 -7.36 19.27
C GLU A 508 -24.33 -8.13 20.44
N LYS A 509 -24.40 -7.51 21.62
CA LYS A 509 -24.98 -8.07 22.85
C LYS A 509 -24.31 -9.37 23.29
N GLU A 510 -22.98 -9.40 23.26
CA GLU A 510 -22.18 -10.55 23.65
C GLU A 510 -20.86 -10.13 24.32
N ILE A 511 -20.21 -11.09 24.97
CA ILE A 511 -18.78 -11.03 25.28
C ILE A 511 -17.98 -11.89 24.31
N SER A 512 -16.72 -11.52 24.07
CA SER A 512 -15.78 -12.28 23.25
C SER A 512 -14.45 -12.43 23.94
N ILE A 513 -14.09 -13.66 24.30
CA ILE A 513 -12.86 -13.99 25.00
C ILE A 513 -11.87 -14.55 23.99
N VAL A 514 -10.64 -14.04 23.94
CA VAL A 514 -9.58 -14.63 23.11
C VAL A 514 -9.35 -16.08 23.55
N ASN A 515 -9.42 -17.04 22.63
CA ASN A 515 -9.17 -18.43 22.94
C ASN A 515 -7.68 -18.62 23.30
N PRO A 516 -7.35 -19.02 24.54
CA PRO A 516 -5.95 -19.15 24.96
C PRO A 516 -5.21 -20.21 24.14
N LEU A 517 -5.87 -21.30 23.74
CA LEU A 517 -5.25 -22.36 22.95
C LEU A 517 -4.88 -21.88 21.53
N TYR A 518 -5.67 -20.98 20.95
CA TYR A 518 -5.38 -20.34 19.68
C TYR A 518 -4.21 -19.35 19.80
N MET A 519 -4.34 -18.37 20.71
CA MET A 519 -3.40 -17.25 20.78
C MET A 519 -2.01 -17.72 21.22
N LEU A 520 -1.95 -18.59 22.25
CA LEU A 520 -0.68 -19.10 22.74
C LEU A 520 0.03 -19.97 21.71
N LYS A 521 -0.71 -20.76 20.91
CA LYS A 521 -0.10 -21.56 19.83
C LYS A 521 0.52 -20.67 18.75
N ALA A 522 -0.16 -19.58 18.40
CA ALA A 522 0.34 -18.63 17.41
C ALA A 522 1.56 -17.86 17.92
N PHE A 523 1.54 -17.40 19.18
CA PHE A 523 2.54 -16.46 19.67
C PHE A 523 3.75 -17.15 20.30
N LEU A 524 3.55 -18.28 21.00
CA LEU A 524 4.66 -19.06 21.56
C LEU A 524 5.30 -20.00 20.53
N GLN A 525 4.59 -20.40 19.48
CA GLN A 525 5.11 -21.25 18.40
C GLN A 525 5.80 -22.55 18.90
N THR A 526 7.13 -22.65 18.76
CA THR A 526 7.94 -23.78 19.24
C THR A 526 8.00 -23.86 20.76
N ASP A 527 7.79 -22.74 21.44
CA ASP A 527 7.76 -22.60 22.89
C ASP A 527 6.40 -22.90 23.52
N PHE A 528 5.42 -23.29 22.69
CA PHE A 528 4.05 -23.51 23.10
C PHE A 528 3.89 -24.68 24.07
N ASP A 529 3.38 -24.37 25.26
CA ASP A 529 2.93 -25.34 26.24
C ASP A 529 1.44 -25.64 26.07
N GLU A 530 1.13 -26.76 25.43
CA GLU A 530 -0.24 -27.18 25.17
C GLU A 530 -1.01 -27.52 26.45
N ALA A 531 -0.35 -28.08 27.46
CA ALA A 531 -1.00 -28.46 28.71
C ALA A 531 -1.44 -27.22 29.48
N GLY A 532 -0.53 -26.24 29.65
CA GLY A 532 -0.84 -24.96 30.28
C GLY A 532 -1.94 -24.20 29.54
N ALA A 533 -1.92 -24.18 28.21
CA ALA A 533 -2.95 -23.52 27.40
C ALA A 533 -4.34 -24.18 27.56
N LYS A 534 -4.40 -25.53 27.65
CA LYS A 534 -5.64 -26.27 27.90
C LYS A 534 -6.20 -26.06 29.30
N GLU A 535 -5.34 -25.92 30.30
CA GLU A 535 -5.75 -25.60 31.67
C GLU A 535 -6.37 -24.20 31.75
N LEU A 536 -5.78 -23.21 31.08
CA LEU A 536 -6.35 -21.86 30.95
C LEU A 536 -7.71 -21.90 30.25
N LEU A 537 -7.83 -22.65 29.15
CA LEU A 537 -9.10 -22.83 28.45
C LEU A 537 -10.17 -23.44 29.36
N THR A 538 -9.83 -24.50 30.09
CA THR A 538 -10.72 -25.19 31.03
C THR A 538 -11.19 -24.24 32.14
N THR A 539 -10.27 -23.43 32.67
CA THR A 539 -10.58 -22.44 33.71
C THR A 539 -11.57 -21.39 33.20
N LEU A 540 -11.35 -20.85 31.99
CA LEU A 540 -12.26 -19.87 31.38
C LEU A 540 -13.63 -20.47 31.08
N THR A 541 -13.68 -21.64 30.43
CA THR A 541 -14.93 -22.32 30.06
C THR A 541 -15.74 -22.82 31.25
N SER A 542 -15.10 -23.10 32.38
CA SER A 542 -15.80 -23.45 33.63
C SER A 542 -16.33 -22.21 34.37
N SER A 543 -15.67 -21.06 34.19
CA SER A 543 -16.03 -19.82 34.90
C SER A 543 -17.12 -19.03 34.17
N PHE A 544 -17.08 -18.99 32.84
CA PHE A 544 -18.07 -18.33 32.01
C PHE A 544 -19.08 -19.35 31.47
N LYS A 545 -20.36 -19.15 31.81
CA LYS A 545 -21.44 -20.08 31.41
C LYS A 545 -21.83 -19.87 29.94
N GLY A 546 -22.11 -20.97 29.25
CA GLY A 546 -22.71 -20.95 27.92
C GLY A 546 -21.81 -20.44 26.79
N LEU A 547 -20.49 -20.48 26.98
CA LEU A 547 -19.55 -20.11 25.91
C LEU A 547 -19.72 -21.01 24.68
N LYS A 548 -19.52 -20.41 23.50
CA LYS A 548 -19.55 -21.08 22.20
C LYS A 548 -18.35 -20.66 21.37
N ASP A 549 -17.94 -21.52 20.45
CA ASP A 549 -16.88 -21.17 19.48
C ASP A 549 -17.36 -20.08 18.53
N SER A 550 -16.49 -19.09 18.30
CA SER A 550 -16.70 -18.11 17.23
C SER A 550 -16.57 -18.77 15.87
N GLU A 551 -17.25 -18.23 14.86
CA GLU A 551 -17.02 -18.67 13.48
C GLU A 551 -15.63 -18.32 12.95
N ASP A 552 -14.95 -17.36 13.58
CA ASP A 552 -13.55 -17.01 13.31
C ASP A 552 -12.66 -18.22 13.65
N MET A 553 -12.24 -18.97 12.63
CA MET A 553 -11.49 -20.21 12.82
C MET A 553 -10.33 -20.34 11.83
N LEU A 554 -9.17 -20.80 12.32
CA LEU A 554 -8.02 -21.19 11.50
C LEU A 554 -7.67 -22.67 11.64
N LYS A 555 -6.81 -23.17 10.75
CA LYS A 555 -6.19 -24.49 10.90
C LYS A 555 -5.20 -24.44 12.06
N TYR A 556 -5.38 -25.29 13.06
CA TYR A 556 -4.57 -25.29 14.27
C TYR A 556 -3.07 -25.48 13.99
N GLN A 557 -2.75 -26.33 13.02
CA GLN A 557 -1.36 -26.61 12.61
C GLN A 557 -0.65 -25.42 11.94
N LEU A 558 -1.39 -24.46 11.39
CA LEU A 558 -0.81 -23.30 10.72
C LEU A 558 -0.48 -22.15 11.67
N LEU A 559 -0.95 -22.19 12.92
CA LEU A 559 -0.78 -21.07 13.85
C LEU A 559 0.69 -20.70 14.11
N PRO A 560 1.64 -21.64 14.32
CA PRO A 560 3.03 -21.28 14.56
C PRO A 560 3.73 -20.60 13.39
N THR A 561 3.26 -20.87 12.17
CA THR A 561 3.82 -20.33 10.92
C THR A 561 2.77 -19.50 10.18
N TYR A 562 1.87 -18.86 10.93
CA TYR A 562 0.78 -18.13 10.31
C TYR A 562 1.33 -16.94 9.53
N GLN A 563 0.85 -16.82 8.31
CA GLN A 563 1.06 -15.69 7.42
C GLN A 563 -0.27 -15.41 6.77
N PHE A 564 -0.72 -14.16 6.77
CA PHE A 564 -2.01 -13.81 6.18
C PHE A 564 -2.05 -14.11 4.69
N MET A 565 -1.03 -13.63 3.97
CA MET A 565 -0.78 -13.89 2.57
C MET A 565 0.72 -14.00 2.30
N SER A 566 1.07 -14.72 1.23
CA SER A 566 2.45 -14.80 0.76
C SER A 566 3.05 -13.41 0.58
N GLY A 567 4.19 -13.16 1.24
CA GLY A 567 4.89 -11.87 1.20
C GLY A 567 4.46 -10.87 2.28
N LEU A 568 3.50 -11.22 3.14
CA LEU A 568 3.16 -10.42 4.33
C LEU A 568 3.94 -10.90 5.58
N PRO A 569 4.03 -10.08 6.63
CA PRO A 569 4.82 -10.40 7.82
C PRO A 569 4.33 -11.66 8.56
N HIS A 570 5.29 -12.40 9.12
CA HIS A 570 5.09 -13.41 10.15
C HIS A 570 5.23 -12.79 11.53
N TYR A 571 5.02 -13.61 12.57
CA TYR A 571 5.25 -13.19 13.96
C TYR A 571 6.67 -12.67 14.20
N GLU A 572 7.68 -13.29 13.57
CA GLU A 572 9.09 -12.95 13.79
C GLU A 572 9.51 -11.66 13.05
N ASP A 573 8.71 -11.21 12.07
CA ASP A 573 8.93 -9.98 11.30
C ASP A 573 8.42 -8.76 12.10
N MET A 574 8.82 -8.64 13.37
CA MET A 574 8.40 -7.57 14.27
C MET A 574 9.03 -6.23 13.92
N GLU A 575 8.32 -5.14 14.25
CA GLU A 575 8.80 -3.77 14.02
C GLU A 575 9.47 -3.23 15.29
N MET A 576 10.69 -2.70 15.16
CA MET A 576 11.36 -2.00 16.26
C MET A 576 10.93 -0.54 16.23
N ILE A 577 10.27 -0.08 17.29
CA ILE A 577 9.69 1.27 17.36
C ILE A 577 10.38 2.18 18.37
N GLY A 578 11.44 1.69 19.01
CA GLY A 578 12.27 2.46 19.92
C GLY A 578 13.45 1.65 20.45
N GLN A 579 14.54 2.34 20.75
CA GLN A 579 15.74 1.75 21.35
C GLN A 579 16.34 2.72 22.36
N GLY A 580 16.74 2.22 23.52
CA GLY A 580 17.34 3.04 24.57
C GLY A 580 17.30 2.37 25.94
N SER A 581 18.13 2.86 26.86
CA SER A 581 18.09 2.45 28.27
C SER A 581 16.96 3.14 29.05
N ASP A 582 16.44 4.24 28.54
CA ASP A 582 15.44 5.12 29.18
C ASP A 582 14.00 4.86 28.71
N LEU A 583 13.77 3.81 27.91
CA LEU A 583 12.45 3.55 27.31
C LEU A 583 11.33 3.46 28.36
N ILE A 584 11.58 2.81 29.50
CA ILE A 584 10.57 2.70 30.58
C ILE A 584 10.34 4.04 31.27
N GLU A 585 11.36 4.88 31.38
CA GLU A 585 11.26 6.22 31.99
C GLU A 585 10.44 7.16 31.11
N LYS A 586 10.64 7.11 29.79
CA LYS A 586 9.86 7.89 28.79
C LYS A 586 8.35 7.61 28.81
N LEU A 587 7.95 6.43 29.28
CA LEU A 587 6.54 6.06 29.38
C LEU A 587 5.85 6.62 30.62
N GLN A 588 6.61 7.10 31.60
CA GLN A 588 6.05 7.67 32.82
C GLN A 588 5.17 8.87 32.48
N ASN A 589 3.93 8.86 32.98
CA ASN A 589 2.91 9.89 32.72
C ASN A 589 2.42 10.00 31.26
N ASN A 590 2.81 9.10 30.37
CA ASN A 590 2.30 9.10 29.00
C ASN A 590 0.84 8.62 28.98
N LYS A 591 -0.11 9.53 28.73
CA LYS A 591 -1.55 9.24 28.70
C LYS A 591 -1.98 8.27 27.59
N ARG A 592 -1.10 7.99 26.62
CA ARG A 592 -1.34 6.96 25.59
C ARG A 592 -0.99 5.56 26.09
N VAL A 593 -0.26 5.40 27.19
CA VAL A 593 0.06 4.10 27.78
C VAL A 593 -1.04 3.72 28.78
N LEU A 594 -1.86 2.72 28.44
CA LEU A 594 -3.01 2.31 29.23
C LEU A 594 -2.72 1.22 30.26
N PHE A 595 -1.60 0.51 30.07
CA PHE A 595 -1.10 -0.43 31.06
C PHE A 595 0.38 -0.72 30.87
N THR A 596 0.99 -1.23 31.95
CA THR A 596 2.34 -1.77 32.00
C THR A 596 2.30 -3.09 32.76
N HIS A 597 2.82 -4.17 32.16
CA HIS A 597 2.85 -5.53 32.71
C HIS A 597 4.27 -6.07 32.66
N LYS A 598 4.87 -6.34 33.82
CA LYS A 598 6.25 -6.83 33.92
C LYS A 598 6.29 -8.36 33.89
N LEU A 599 7.22 -8.92 33.12
CA LEU A 599 7.42 -10.37 32.94
C LEU A 599 8.56 -10.89 33.83
N ASP A 600 8.63 -12.21 34.00
CA ASP A 600 9.59 -12.87 34.90
C ASP A 600 11.03 -12.73 34.39
N ASN A 601 11.23 -12.60 33.07
CA ASN A 601 12.53 -12.40 32.44
C ASN A 601 13.02 -10.93 32.47
N GLY A 602 12.25 -10.02 33.09
CA GLY A 602 12.57 -8.59 33.19
C GLY A 602 11.99 -7.74 32.04
N SER A 603 11.49 -8.36 30.97
CA SER A 603 10.79 -7.66 29.89
C SER A 603 9.48 -7.06 30.38
N THR A 604 8.95 -6.08 29.63
CA THR A 604 7.73 -5.37 30.01
C THR A 604 6.80 -5.24 28.80
N LEU A 605 5.56 -5.71 28.94
CA LEU A 605 4.51 -5.51 27.94
C LEU A 605 3.69 -4.27 28.31
N ILE A 606 3.50 -3.36 27.37
CA ILE A 606 2.64 -2.19 27.53
C ILE A 606 1.47 -2.22 26.55
N GLY A 607 0.40 -1.50 26.87
CA GLY A 607 -0.73 -1.28 25.96
C GLY A 607 -0.83 0.16 25.53
N VAL A 608 -0.66 0.43 24.24
CA VAL A 608 -0.75 1.77 23.65
C VAL A 608 -2.16 2.05 23.12
N LYS A 609 -2.69 3.21 23.51
CA LYS A 609 -3.90 3.81 22.96
C LYS A 609 -3.56 4.46 21.62
N LEU A 610 -4.08 3.88 20.55
CA LEU A 610 -4.00 4.45 19.20
C LEU A 610 -4.75 5.79 19.13
N ALA A 611 -4.33 6.67 18.21
CA ALA A 611 -5.03 7.91 17.94
C ALA A 611 -6.47 7.67 17.48
N LYS A 612 -7.31 8.70 17.65
CA LYS A 612 -8.75 8.65 17.33
C LYS A 612 -8.98 8.13 15.91
N ARG A 613 -8.19 8.62 14.93
CA ARG A 613 -8.26 8.26 13.51
C ARG A 613 -7.84 6.81 13.28
N THR A 614 -6.66 6.43 13.77
CA THR A 614 -6.11 5.07 13.63
C THR A 614 -7.04 4.01 14.20
N ASN A 615 -7.67 4.26 15.36
CA ASN A 615 -8.58 3.32 16.03
C ASN A 615 -9.88 3.04 15.24
N LYS A 616 -10.27 3.90 14.29
CA LYS A 616 -11.54 3.74 13.54
C LYS A 616 -11.56 2.52 12.61
N PHE A 617 -10.41 1.89 12.31
CA PHE A 617 -10.33 0.71 11.44
C PHE A 617 -11.28 -0.43 11.85
N THR A 618 -11.51 -0.60 13.16
CA THR A 618 -12.45 -1.60 13.71
C THR A 618 -13.89 -1.41 13.23
N LYS A 619 -14.28 -0.19 12.82
CA LYS A 619 -15.59 0.04 12.20
C LYS A 619 -15.66 -0.48 10.76
N ARG A 620 -14.54 -0.45 10.03
CA ARG A 620 -14.44 -0.87 8.62
C ARG A 620 -14.39 -2.38 8.49
N ILE A 621 -13.60 -3.05 9.33
CA ILE A 621 -13.41 -4.51 9.26
C ILE A 621 -14.28 -5.31 10.23
N GLY A 622 -15.02 -4.63 11.12
CA GLY A 622 -15.95 -5.23 12.07
C GLY A 622 -15.50 -5.10 13.52
N THR A 623 -16.45 -4.85 14.42
CA THR A 623 -16.16 -4.54 15.83
C THR A 623 -16.01 -5.77 16.73
N ASN A 624 -16.20 -6.98 16.18
CA ASN A 624 -16.38 -8.20 16.97
C ASN A 624 -15.07 -8.68 17.63
N ASN A 625 -13.93 -8.22 17.12
CA ASN A 625 -12.59 -8.62 17.54
C ASN A 625 -11.74 -7.40 18.00
N SER A 626 -12.39 -6.29 18.33
CA SER A 626 -11.71 -5.03 18.69
C SER A 626 -10.92 -5.11 20.01
N ALA A 627 -11.08 -6.17 20.80
CA ALA A 627 -10.29 -6.39 22.01
C ALA A 627 -8.78 -6.53 21.75
N MET A 628 -8.33 -6.68 20.49
CA MET A 628 -6.90 -6.51 20.15
C MET A 628 -6.31 -5.16 20.61
N LEU A 629 -7.16 -4.16 20.89
CA LEU A 629 -6.78 -2.87 21.47
C LEU A 629 -6.96 -2.85 23.00
N PRO A 630 -6.14 -2.09 23.76
CA PRO A 630 -5.00 -1.27 23.31
C PRO A 630 -3.86 -2.09 22.67
N TYR A 631 -3.12 -1.48 21.75
CA TYR A 631 -2.12 -2.17 20.94
C TYR A 631 -0.93 -2.61 21.79
N PRO A 632 -0.54 -3.90 21.78
CA PRO A 632 0.54 -4.37 22.63
C PRO A 632 1.92 -3.99 22.07
N VAL A 633 2.81 -3.51 22.94
CA VAL A 633 4.23 -3.25 22.65
C VAL A 633 5.08 -3.94 23.71
N LEU A 634 6.10 -4.70 23.29
CA LEU A 634 7.01 -5.44 24.16
C LEU A 634 8.34 -4.71 24.28
N ILE A 635 8.75 -4.39 25.50
CA ILE A 635 10.05 -3.81 25.81
C ILE A 635 10.94 -4.91 26.36
N GLU A 636 11.98 -5.24 25.61
CA GLU A 636 12.90 -6.34 25.91
C GLU A 636 14.32 -5.95 25.48
N ASN A 637 15.30 -6.17 26.36
CA ASN A 637 16.72 -5.91 26.09
C ASN A 637 17.03 -4.49 25.56
N GLY A 638 16.37 -3.47 26.12
CA GLY A 638 16.56 -2.06 25.73
C GLY A 638 15.96 -1.70 24.36
N LYS A 639 15.09 -2.55 23.81
CA LYS A 639 14.37 -2.32 22.55
C LYS A 639 12.86 -2.42 22.78
N ALA A 640 12.11 -1.54 22.15
CA ALA A 640 10.65 -1.58 22.08
C ALA A 640 10.24 -2.20 20.75
N TRP A 641 9.53 -3.32 20.84
CA TRP A 641 9.05 -4.11 19.71
C TRP A 641 7.53 -4.07 19.66
N MET A 642 6.98 -4.07 18.45
CA MET A 642 5.58 -4.36 18.23
C MET A 642 5.44 -5.47 17.19
N LEU A 643 4.44 -6.33 17.36
CA LEU A 643 4.04 -7.21 16.27
C LEU A 643 3.65 -6.32 15.09
N GLU A 644 4.12 -6.65 13.89
CA GLU A 644 3.81 -5.86 12.70
C GLU A 644 2.28 -5.83 12.50
N PRO A 645 1.66 -4.65 12.27
CA PRO A 645 0.21 -4.51 12.29
C PRO A 645 -0.55 -5.35 11.27
N LYS A 646 -0.01 -5.58 10.07
CA LYS A 646 -0.61 -6.48 9.08
C LYS A 646 -0.67 -7.90 9.64
N TYR A 647 0.39 -8.38 10.30
CA TYR A 647 0.35 -9.67 11.01
C TYR A 647 -0.66 -9.64 12.17
N TYR A 648 -0.57 -8.64 13.07
CA TYR A 648 -1.38 -8.63 14.30
C TYR A 648 -2.88 -8.46 14.01
N ILE A 649 -3.26 -7.60 13.07
CA ILE A 649 -4.66 -7.45 12.64
C ILE A 649 -5.18 -8.75 12.04
N SER A 650 -4.42 -9.37 11.13
CA SER A 650 -4.88 -10.57 10.41
C SER A 650 -4.99 -11.80 11.31
N ILE A 651 -4.07 -12.01 12.25
CA ILE A 651 -4.17 -13.13 13.21
C ILE A 651 -5.34 -12.92 14.19
N MET A 652 -5.67 -11.67 14.53
CA MET A 652 -6.80 -11.34 15.40
C MET A 652 -8.15 -11.29 14.65
N TYR A 653 -8.13 -11.12 13.32
CA TYR A 653 -9.28 -11.19 12.42
C TYR A 653 -9.04 -12.26 11.34
N PRO A 654 -9.11 -13.56 11.66
CA PRO A 654 -8.73 -14.64 10.73
C PRO A 654 -9.65 -14.76 9.51
N LYS A 655 -10.86 -14.20 9.57
CA LYS A 655 -11.81 -14.11 8.45
C LYS A 655 -11.61 -12.87 7.58
N LEU A 656 -10.67 -12.00 7.94
CA LEU A 656 -10.39 -10.79 7.18
C LEU A 656 -10.01 -11.17 5.76
N THR A 657 -10.78 -10.70 4.80
CA THR A 657 -10.46 -10.89 3.38
C THR A 657 -9.46 -9.83 2.93
N MET A 658 -8.78 -10.04 1.81
CA MET A 658 -7.94 -8.98 1.23
C MET A 658 -8.74 -7.74 0.91
N THR A 659 -9.94 -7.87 0.36
CA THR A 659 -10.80 -6.74 0.08
C THR A 659 -11.06 -5.92 1.33
N GLN A 660 -11.36 -6.57 2.46
CA GLN A 660 -11.52 -5.88 3.74
C GLN A 660 -10.19 -5.30 4.27
N PHE A 661 -9.08 -6.03 4.15
CA PHE A 661 -7.76 -5.53 4.55
C PHE A 661 -7.39 -4.26 3.77
N MET A 662 -7.68 -4.23 2.48
CA MET A 662 -7.40 -3.07 1.63
C MET A 662 -8.20 -1.83 2.04
N THR A 663 -9.40 -1.97 2.63
CA THR A 663 -10.15 -0.82 3.21
C THR A 663 -9.45 -0.16 4.40
N ILE A 664 -8.42 -0.80 4.95
CA ILE A 664 -7.61 -0.31 6.06
C ILE A 664 -6.12 -0.29 5.69
N ALA A 665 -5.77 -0.19 4.40
CA ALA A 665 -4.39 -0.29 3.92
C ALA A 665 -3.43 0.72 4.59
N THR A 666 -3.93 1.90 4.94
CA THR A 666 -3.18 2.97 5.62
C THR A 666 -3.07 2.78 7.13
N THR A 667 -3.90 1.92 7.72
CA THR A 667 -3.98 1.73 9.17
C THR A 667 -2.69 1.14 9.76
N PRO A 668 -2.05 0.11 9.15
CA PRO A 668 -0.77 -0.42 9.64
C PRO A 668 0.31 0.65 9.86
N GLY A 669 0.58 1.50 8.86
CA GLY A 669 1.58 2.56 8.98
C GLY A 669 1.23 3.57 10.08
N ALA A 670 -0.05 3.94 10.19
CA ALA A 670 -0.53 4.82 11.25
C ALA A 670 -0.38 4.20 12.66
N MET A 671 -0.58 2.89 12.81
CA MET A 671 -0.36 2.18 14.08
C MET A 671 1.10 2.20 14.50
N ILE A 672 2.02 1.97 13.57
CA ILE A 672 3.47 2.06 13.84
C ILE A 672 3.79 3.47 14.34
N LYS A 673 3.38 4.51 13.60
CA LYS A 673 3.60 5.92 13.99
C LYS A 673 3.04 6.23 15.38
N ASP A 674 1.80 5.82 15.68
CA ASP A 674 1.18 6.06 16.98
C ASP A 674 1.93 5.39 18.13
N CYS A 675 2.44 4.18 17.90
CA CYS A 675 3.21 3.44 18.89
C CYS A 675 4.64 4.00 19.04
N THR A 676 5.29 4.44 17.97
CA THR A 676 6.62 5.10 18.03
C THR A 676 6.55 6.41 18.81
N LYS A 677 5.48 7.20 18.64
CA LYS A 677 5.29 8.49 19.33
C LYS A 677 5.27 8.39 20.86
N VAL A 678 5.04 7.22 21.46
CA VAL A 678 5.06 7.09 22.93
C VAL A 678 6.47 7.05 23.54
N PHE A 679 7.50 6.86 22.69
CA PHE A 679 8.91 6.81 23.08
C PHE A 679 9.71 8.04 22.66
N ARG A 680 9.03 9.05 22.09
CA ARG A 680 9.63 10.34 21.72
C ARG A 680 9.57 11.33 22.87
#